data_AF-A0A4U7ET53-F1
#
_entry.id   AF-A0A4U7ET53-F1
#
_cell.length_a   1.000
_cell.length_b   1.000
_cell.length_c   1.000
_cell.angle_alpha   90.00
_cell.angle_beta   90.00
_cell.angle_gamma   90.00
#
_symmetry.space_group_name_H-M   'P 1'
#
loop_
_entity.id
_entity.type
_entity.pdbx_description
1 polymer ?
#
loop_
_entity_poly.entity_id
_entity_poly.type
_entity_poly.pdbx_seq_one_letter_code
_entity_poly.pdbx_strand_id
1 'polypeptide(L)'
;MTDRLRRAARRLAVSVRRVLRVARWESARASGGVDRRTLAAGVALLLVAGGVVGVGVATGVAGLDVDRDVYRVGVDAESPYADAIEAEPSLRAVPAGTSSLGDSADAVVVTVVRPGSVDDETVDAADVEDVIVRASDTRKGEAAAAAVREAVEAHNERLMRAEPNRTAAFPVTVTLRYVGRTTGFDDGATLGGSDGGSTGGSTDGSADGTGGDGSGDGGSDDESGVADGGTGDGESDGADAGGTDSGDGAAESDGSDGLLGVPSIGGAAFGADTVGSPGSITPPFPFTSLLLAFVFLVPMNFLIQAYGSSILDERTNRRGEPLLVTPLSPGEIVAGKTLPYAATAAVVTTLIAALVGGGALSVIAVAPVAAAFLGATFVGAMFARSFKELTFVTVGVSVLLTTYAFVPAIFTNVTPVALVSPLTLVVFDLQGEAVSAGEALFSTAPMAVGAALLFGLGLGVYREEDMFSQKPVTRKFLDALAVRLSPVSVGSGLLDRGLLRALGAVALLTACTIPFVFVAELLAVAVLFALPVTVSIPVLLVSIAFIEEVAKSIALYAGFERGVFGRTDGVDAGEGRGGDGGTLRVALAVGIASGTGFFVAEKVTAVVQAVGLTDLFLGRAAFADVAGLSGLPPLALAALFFAPLALHVATTSVASVGASRGRTAYAVALTLATLGHAAYNVGVVSLG
;
A
#
# COMPACT_ATOMS: atom_id res chain seq x y z
N MET A 1 -36.40 0.14 -31.91
CA MET A 1 -35.22 0.36 -31.03
C MET A 1 -35.35 1.66 -30.22
N THR A 2 -35.71 2.77 -30.85
CA THR A 2 -35.99 4.09 -30.25
C THR A 2 -37.02 4.09 -29.10
N ASP A 3 -38.12 3.34 -29.21
CA ASP A 3 -39.12 3.26 -28.13
C ASP A 3 -38.68 2.47 -26.90
N ARG A 4 -37.72 1.53 -27.05
CA ARG A 4 -37.11 0.82 -25.92
C ARG A 4 -36.14 1.75 -25.20
N LEU A 5 -35.35 2.52 -25.94
CA LEU A 5 -34.45 3.55 -25.40
C LEU A 5 -35.21 4.66 -24.67
N ARG A 6 -36.31 5.18 -25.26
CA ARG A 6 -37.18 6.19 -24.61
C ARG A 6 -37.86 5.67 -23.35
N ARG A 7 -38.22 4.38 -23.30
CA ARG A 7 -38.78 3.75 -22.10
C ARG A 7 -37.71 3.55 -21.02
N ALA A 8 -36.51 3.11 -21.39
CA ALA A 8 -35.37 3.00 -20.49
C ALA A 8 -34.97 4.37 -19.90
N ALA A 9 -34.85 5.40 -20.75
CA ALA A 9 -34.53 6.77 -20.31
C ALA A 9 -35.59 7.33 -19.34
N ARG A 10 -36.88 7.09 -19.59
CA ARG A 10 -37.96 7.50 -18.68
C ARG A 10 -37.91 6.76 -17.34
N ARG A 11 -37.64 5.45 -17.34
CA ARG A 11 -37.45 4.67 -16.11
C ARG A 11 -36.26 5.17 -15.31
N LEU A 12 -35.14 5.43 -15.98
CA LEU A 12 -33.93 5.99 -15.38
C LEU A 12 -34.22 7.37 -14.76
N ALA A 13 -34.87 8.27 -15.50
CA ALA A 13 -35.20 9.60 -15.00
C ALA A 13 -36.15 9.58 -13.79
N VAL A 14 -37.08 8.62 -13.73
CA VAL A 14 -37.94 8.40 -12.56
C VAL A 14 -37.13 7.87 -11.38
N SER A 15 -36.24 6.90 -11.62
CA SER A 15 -35.39 6.32 -10.58
C SER A 15 -34.42 7.34 -9.98
N VAL A 16 -33.76 8.14 -10.82
CA VAL A 16 -32.90 9.25 -10.39
C VAL A 16 -33.66 10.25 -9.53
N ARG A 17 -34.90 10.63 -9.90
CA ARG A 17 -35.73 11.52 -9.08
C ARG A 17 -36.07 10.91 -7.72
N ARG A 18 -36.31 9.60 -7.65
CA ARG A 18 -36.56 8.88 -6.40
C ARG A 18 -35.32 8.88 -5.52
N VAL A 19 -34.16 8.53 -6.08
CA VAL A 19 -32.85 8.58 -5.42
C VAL A 19 -32.57 9.97 -4.85
N LEU A 20 -32.73 11.03 -5.65
CA LEU A 20 -32.51 12.41 -5.20
C LEU A 20 -33.49 12.84 -4.10
N ARG A 21 -34.73 12.34 -4.11
CA ARG A 21 -35.70 12.60 -3.04
C ARG A 21 -35.26 11.97 -1.72
N VAL A 22 -34.83 10.71 -1.76
CA VAL A 22 -34.28 10.01 -0.59
C VAL A 22 -33.02 10.72 -0.09
N ALA A 23 -32.12 11.09 -1.00
CA ALA A 23 -30.90 11.84 -0.68
C ALA A 23 -31.20 13.17 0.02
N ARG A 24 -32.15 13.96 -0.49
CA ARG A 24 -32.56 15.22 0.13
C ARG A 24 -33.12 15.01 1.54
N TRP A 25 -33.90 13.96 1.74
CA TRP A 25 -34.45 13.62 3.06
C TRP A 25 -33.34 13.19 4.03
N GLU A 26 -32.41 12.35 3.57
CA GLU A 26 -31.25 11.93 4.34
C GLU A 26 -30.37 13.13 4.75
N SER A 27 -30.09 14.06 3.82
CA SER A 27 -29.34 15.29 4.12
C SER A 27 -30.04 16.16 5.17
N ALA A 28 -31.36 16.32 5.08
CA ALA A 28 -32.13 17.08 6.07
C ALA A 28 -32.07 16.43 7.45
N ARG A 29 -32.14 15.09 7.51
CA ARG A 29 -32.03 14.32 8.76
C ARG A 29 -30.62 14.40 9.37
N ALA A 30 -29.59 14.23 8.56
CA ALA A 30 -28.20 14.31 8.99
C ALA A 30 -27.85 15.69 9.57
N SER A 31 -28.38 16.77 8.98
CA SER A 31 -28.16 18.14 9.48
C SER A 31 -28.74 18.41 10.88
N GLY A 32 -29.68 17.58 11.35
CA GLY A 32 -30.25 17.67 12.70
C GLY A 32 -29.48 16.90 13.77
N GLY A 33 -28.51 16.04 13.40
CA GLY A 33 -27.81 15.14 14.32
C GLY A 33 -26.29 15.33 14.44
N VAL A 34 -25.67 16.12 13.56
CA VAL A 34 -24.23 16.43 13.68
C VAL A 34 -24.05 17.53 14.73
N ASP A 35 -23.42 17.20 15.86
CA ASP A 35 -23.04 18.19 16.86
C ASP A 35 -22.13 19.24 16.20
N ARG A 36 -22.45 20.52 16.39
CA ARG A 36 -21.67 21.65 15.88
C ARG A 36 -20.20 21.54 16.30
N ARG A 37 -19.93 20.90 17.44
CA ARG A 37 -18.58 20.62 17.93
C ARG A 37 -17.84 19.61 17.08
N THR A 38 -18.49 18.55 16.59
CA THR A 38 -17.87 17.55 15.71
C THR A 38 -17.61 18.11 14.33
N LEU A 39 -18.56 18.89 13.79
CA LEU A 39 -18.36 19.58 12.51
C LEU A 39 -17.26 20.64 12.63
N ALA A 40 -17.23 21.40 13.73
CA ALA A 40 -16.16 22.35 14.03
C ALA A 40 -14.82 21.65 14.24
N ALA A 41 -14.77 20.48 14.87
CA ALA A 41 -13.54 19.70 15.03
C ALA A 41 -13.04 19.14 13.71
N GLY A 42 -13.93 18.65 12.83
CA GLY A 42 -13.57 18.19 11.49
C GLY A 42 -13.07 19.34 10.60
N VAL A 43 -13.73 20.50 10.65
CA VAL A 43 -13.30 21.73 9.96
C VAL A 43 -11.99 22.26 10.58
N ALA A 44 -11.84 22.23 11.90
CA ALA A 44 -10.60 22.63 12.56
C ALA A 44 -9.45 21.69 12.21
N LEU A 45 -9.68 20.38 12.13
CA LEU A 45 -8.67 19.42 11.68
C LEU A 45 -8.30 19.65 10.21
N LEU A 46 -9.27 19.95 9.34
CA LEU A 46 -9.04 20.35 7.95
C LEU A 46 -8.30 21.70 7.83
N LEU A 47 -8.59 22.66 8.71
CA LEU A 47 -7.89 23.95 8.77
C LEU A 47 -6.51 23.82 9.39
N VAL A 48 -6.28 22.86 10.29
CA VAL A 48 -4.96 22.54 10.83
C VAL A 48 -4.17 21.83 9.74
N ALA A 49 -4.67 20.75 9.15
CA ALA A 49 -4.01 20.07 8.03
C ALA A 49 -3.78 21.02 6.84
N GLY A 50 -4.76 21.87 6.54
CA GLY A 50 -4.73 22.85 5.47
C GLY A 50 -3.87 24.07 5.75
N GLY A 51 -3.83 24.55 6.99
CA GLY A 51 -2.96 25.63 7.45
C GLY A 51 -1.51 25.17 7.53
N VAL A 52 -1.28 23.92 7.92
CA VAL A 52 0.05 23.26 7.91
C VAL A 52 0.61 23.20 6.48
N VAL A 53 -0.22 22.87 5.48
CA VAL A 53 0.22 22.83 4.08
C VAL A 53 0.27 24.23 3.43
N GLY A 54 -0.73 25.08 3.68
CA GLY A 54 -0.85 26.40 3.06
C GLY A 54 0.16 27.43 3.55
N VAL A 55 0.57 27.36 4.84
CA VAL A 55 1.63 28.24 5.36
C VAL A 55 2.98 27.83 4.78
N GLY A 56 3.29 26.52 4.68
CA GLY A 56 4.56 26.06 4.12
C GLY A 56 4.76 26.39 2.64
N VAL A 57 3.69 26.34 1.84
CA VAL A 57 3.75 26.72 0.41
C VAL A 57 3.82 28.24 0.22
N ALA A 58 3.13 29.03 1.05
CA ALA A 58 3.10 30.49 0.91
C ALA A 58 4.37 31.18 1.43
N THR A 59 5.10 30.59 2.37
CA THR A 59 6.32 31.18 2.95
C THR A 59 7.60 30.59 2.38
N GLY A 60 7.54 29.50 1.60
CA GLY A 60 8.72 28.78 1.12
C GLY A 60 9.49 28.08 2.24
N VAL A 61 8.90 27.97 3.43
CA VAL A 61 9.50 27.33 4.61
C VAL A 61 8.68 26.08 4.90
N ALA A 62 9.16 24.92 4.45
CA ALA A 62 8.61 23.64 4.86
C ALA A 62 8.96 23.42 6.35
N GLY A 63 8.00 23.63 7.25
CA GLY A 63 8.18 23.28 8.66
C GLY A 63 7.15 23.91 9.59
N LEU A 64 6.44 23.07 10.34
CA LEU A 64 5.99 23.46 11.66
C LEU A 64 7.26 23.68 12.52
N ASP A 65 7.34 24.77 13.27
CA ASP A 65 8.33 24.93 14.36
C ASP A 65 7.95 24.01 15.55
N VAL A 66 7.71 22.72 15.30
CA VAL A 66 7.56 21.67 16.34
C VAL A 66 8.91 21.43 17.02
N ASP A 67 10.00 21.70 16.31
CA ASP A 67 11.37 21.51 16.79
C ASP A 67 11.94 22.74 17.48
N ARG A 68 11.17 23.80 17.74
CA ARG A 68 11.69 25.05 18.33
C ARG A 68 12.18 24.91 19.76
N ASP A 69 13.33 25.51 20.07
CA ASP A 69 13.93 25.57 21.41
C ASP A 69 14.05 24.20 22.12
N VAL A 70 14.15 23.10 21.36
CA VAL A 70 14.14 21.73 21.89
C VAL A 70 15.41 21.44 22.70
N TYR A 71 16.55 21.96 22.24
CA TYR A 71 17.86 21.73 22.85
C TYR A 71 18.42 23.01 23.46
N ARG A 72 18.78 22.95 24.75
CA ARG A 72 19.44 24.07 25.42
C ARG A 72 20.93 23.97 25.18
N VAL A 73 21.52 25.00 24.58
CA VAL A 73 22.94 25.00 24.24
C VAL A 73 23.64 26.14 24.97
N GLY A 74 24.61 25.79 25.80
CA GLY A 74 25.51 26.75 26.44
C GLY A 74 26.47 27.34 25.40
N VAL A 75 26.39 28.64 25.14
CA VAL A 75 27.35 29.36 24.29
C VAL A 75 27.59 30.75 24.87
N ASP A 76 28.84 31.20 24.85
CA ASP A 76 29.19 32.58 25.21
C ASP A 76 28.81 33.54 24.09
N ALA A 77 28.37 34.75 24.43
CA ALA A 77 27.87 35.73 23.46
C ALA A 77 28.98 36.21 22.50
N GLU A 78 30.22 36.13 22.95
CA GLU A 78 31.43 36.50 22.23
C GLU A 78 31.96 35.33 21.37
N SER A 79 31.32 34.17 21.41
CA SER A 79 31.71 33.03 20.59
C SER A 79 31.37 33.27 19.11
N PRO A 80 32.27 32.95 18.17
CA PRO A 80 31.99 33.06 16.74
C PRO A 80 30.85 32.14 16.27
N TYR A 81 30.39 31.20 17.10
CA TYR A 81 29.28 30.29 16.82
C TYR A 81 27.96 30.70 17.50
N ALA A 82 27.94 31.82 18.24
CA ALA A 82 26.71 32.32 18.86
C ALA A 82 25.62 32.58 17.82
N ASP A 83 25.98 33.26 16.73
CA ASP A 83 25.08 33.54 15.59
C ASP A 83 24.57 32.27 14.91
N ALA A 84 25.37 31.19 14.89
CA ALA A 84 24.95 29.91 14.31
C ALA A 84 23.86 29.25 15.17
N ILE A 85 24.00 29.33 16.49
CA ILE A 85 23.05 28.76 17.46
C ILE A 85 21.78 29.60 17.54
N GLU A 86 21.88 30.93 17.54
CA GLU A 86 20.71 31.80 17.58
C GLU A 86 19.87 31.75 16.29
N ALA A 87 20.53 31.50 15.14
CA ALA A 87 19.85 31.39 13.86
C ALA A 87 19.13 30.04 13.68
N GLU A 88 19.48 29.02 14.46
CA GLU A 88 18.90 27.68 14.37
C GLU A 88 17.66 27.56 15.26
N PRO A 89 16.46 27.40 14.69
CA PRO A 89 15.22 27.39 15.48
C PRO A 89 15.17 26.30 16.55
N SER A 90 15.86 25.18 16.32
CA SER A 90 15.84 24.04 17.24
C SER A 90 16.72 24.20 18.49
N LEU A 91 17.59 25.20 18.49
CA LEU A 91 18.54 25.46 19.56
C LEU A 91 18.13 26.71 20.36
N ARG A 92 18.21 26.58 21.67
CA ARG A 92 18.05 27.71 22.60
C ARG A 92 19.39 28.04 23.22
N ALA A 93 19.93 29.22 22.89
CA ALA A 93 21.14 29.72 23.51
C ALA A 93 20.94 29.99 25.01
N VAL A 94 21.89 29.53 25.82
CA VAL A 94 21.98 29.74 27.27
C VAL A 94 23.42 30.19 27.59
N PRO A 95 23.67 31.07 28.58
CA PRO A 95 25.03 31.48 28.91
C PRO A 95 25.91 30.30 29.34
N ALA A 96 27.07 30.09 28.68
CA ALA A 96 27.96 28.97 28.96
C ALA A 96 28.56 29.05 30.39
N GLY A 97 28.98 30.24 30.83
CA GLY A 97 29.60 30.43 32.15
C GLY A 97 28.72 30.11 33.38
N THR A 98 27.39 29.97 33.21
CA THR A 98 26.46 29.62 34.30
C THR A 98 25.70 28.31 34.07
N SER A 99 25.98 27.62 32.97
CA SER A 99 25.28 26.39 32.62
C SER A 99 26.08 25.13 32.98
N SER A 100 25.38 24.19 33.58
CA SER A 100 25.82 22.83 33.86
C SER A 100 25.21 21.85 32.85
N LEU A 101 26.07 21.01 32.26
CA LEU A 101 25.69 19.91 31.38
C LEU A 101 24.73 18.95 32.09
N GLY A 102 23.59 18.64 31.44
CA GLY A 102 22.57 17.72 31.94
C GLY A 102 21.45 18.39 32.75
N ASP A 103 21.74 19.50 33.45
CA ASP A 103 20.74 20.22 34.25
C ASP A 103 20.17 21.43 33.48
N SER A 104 21.05 22.35 33.10
CA SER A 104 20.68 23.68 32.55
C SER A 104 21.07 23.86 31.09
N ALA A 105 21.98 23.04 30.57
CA ALA A 105 22.29 22.90 29.15
C ALA A 105 22.36 21.42 28.75
N ASP A 106 21.88 21.09 27.56
CA ASP A 106 21.92 19.75 26.97
C ASP A 106 23.25 19.52 26.21
N ALA A 107 23.84 20.60 25.66
CA ALA A 107 25.20 20.68 25.12
C ALA A 107 25.84 22.05 25.43
N VAL A 108 27.17 22.15 25.43
CA VAL A 108 27.93 23.39 25.65
C VAL A 108 29.04 23.51 24.61
N VAL A 109 29.13 24.65 23.95
CA VAL A 109 30.20 24.97 22.99
C VAL A 109 31.31 25.70 23.72
N VAL A 110 32.51 25.11 23.70
CA VAL A 110 33.70 25.66 24.35
C VAL A 110 34.72 26.01 23.28
N THR A 111 35.10 27.29 23.23
CA THR A 111 36.14 27.80 22.35
C THR A 111 37.49 27.76 23.08
N VAL A 112 38.44 26.97 22.57
CA VAL A 112 39.80 26.89 23.09
C VAL A 112 40.65 27.93 22.36
N VAL A 113 41.27 28.85 23.11
CA VAL A 113 42.05 29.98 22.57
C VAL A 113 43.53 29.76 22.88
N ARG A 114 44.41 30.14 21.95
CA ARG A 114 45.87 29.99 22.10
C ARG A 114 46.39 30.72 23.37
N PRO A 115 47.31 30.13 24.15
CA PRO A 115 47.84 30.78 25.34
C PRO A 115 48.61 32.08 25.00
N GLY A 116 48.16 33.22 25.55
CA GLY A 116 48.85 34.52 25.45
C GLY A 116 48.25 35.52 24.45
N SER A 117 47.09 35.26 23.85
CA SER A 117 46.37 36.19 22.97
C SER A 117 45.27 37.00 23.64
N VAL A 118 45.01 36.79 24.94
CA VAL A 118 43.92 37.47 25.67
C VAL A 118 44.44 38.72 26.37
N ASP A 119 44.67 39.78 25.60
CA ASP A 119 44.93 41.13 26.13
C ASP A 119 43.72 42.07 25.98
N ASP A 120 42.64 41.65 25.29
CA ASP A 120 41.40 42.44 25.13
C ASP A 120 40.17 41.52 25.23
N GLU A 121 39.04 42.04 25.71
CA GLU A 121 37.81 41.29 26.05
C GLU A 121 37.10 40.63 24.83
N THR A 122 37.75 40.56 23.67
CA THR A 122 37.22 40.00 22.42
C THR A 122 38.15 38.94 21.87
N VAL A 123 37.66 37.70 21.71
CA VAL A 123 38.40 36.61 21.06
C VAL A 123 38.37 36.81 19.54
N ASP A 124 39.52 37.06 18.92
CA ASP A 124 39.63 37.12 17.46
C ASP A 124 39.56 35.69 16.88
N ALA A 125 38.92 35.53 15.72
CA ALA A 125 38.74 34.22 15.08
C ALA A 125 40.08 33.56 14.71
N ALA A 126 41.14 34.36 14.56
CA ALA A 126 42.50 33.89 14.30
C ALA A 126 43.19 33.25 15.52
N ASP A 127 42.68 33.50 16.73
CA ASP A 127 43.24 33.01 18.00
C ASP A 127 42.55 31.76 18.54
N VAL A 128 41.47 31.32 17.90
CA VAL A 128 40.75 30.09 18.21
C VAL A 128 41.55 28.89 17.70
N GLU A 129 41.94 28.01 18.62
CA GLU A 129 42.73 26.81 18.34
C GLU A 129 41.85 25.58 18.13
N ASP A 130 40.78 25.43 18.92
CA ASP A 130 39.83 24.33 18.78
C ASP A 130 38.43 24.73 19.31
N VAL A 131 37.39 24.04 18.83
CA VAL A 131 36.00 24.28 19.22
C VAL A 131 35.38 22.94 19.60
N ILE A 132 35.11 22.78 20.89
CA ILE A 132 34.66 21.52 21.46
C ILE A 132 33.20 21.66 21.85
N VAL A 133 32.34 20.84 21.23
CA VAL A 133 30.95 20.69 21.67
C VAL A 133 30.90 19.55 22.69
N ARG A 134 30.68 19.90 23.97
CA ARG A 134 30.46 18.91 25.03
C ARG A 134 28.98 18.65 25.15
N ALA A 135 28.58 17.38 25.12
CA ALA A 135 27.19 16.95 25.29
C ALA A 135 26.99 16.33 26.67
N SER A 136 25.75 16.37 27.18
CA SER A 136 25.37 15.50 28.29
C SER A 136 25.30 14.04 27.83
N ASP A 137 25.59 13.09 28.71
CA ASP A 137 25.57 11.63 28.44
C ASP A 137 24.13 11.08 28.35
N THR A 138 23.31 11.72 27.54
CA THR A 138 21.92 11.34 27.29
C THR A 138 21.65 11.36 25.80
N ARG A 139 20.67 10.55 25.35
CA ARG A 139 20.20 10.60 23.95
C ARG A 139 19.79 12.01 23.52
N LYS A 140 19.33 12.85 24.46
CA LYS A 140 18.99 14.26 24.20
C LYS A 140 20.24 15.12 24.01
N GLY A 141 21.28 14.91 24.81
CA GLY A 141 22.57 15.61 24.67
C GLY A 141 23.29 15.25 23.38
N GLU A 142 23.30 13.97 23.00
CA GLU A 142 23.84 13.51 21.71
C GLU A 142 23.10 14.17 20.52
N ALA A 143 21.77 14.20 20.56
CA ALA A 143 20.96 14.88 19.55
C ALA A 143 21.20 16.40 19.54
N ALA A 144 21.37 17.03 20.71
CA ALA A 144 21.72 18.44 20.82
C ALA A 144 23.08 18.75 20.17
N ALA A 145 24.10 17.93 20.41
CA ALA A 145 25.41 18.11 19.78
C ALA A 145 25.38 17.88 18.27
N ALA A 146 24.56 16.94 17.78
CA ALA A 146 24.33 16.77 16.36
C ALA A 146 23.67 18.01 15.74
N ALA A 147 22.63 18.55 16.38
CA ALA A 147 21.95 19.77 15.94
C ALA A 147 22.88 21.00 15.96
N VAL A 148 23.74 21.15 16.97
CA VAL A 148 24.76 22.21 17.01
C VAL A 148 25.73 22.10 15.83
N ARG A 149 26.18 20.89 15.50
CA ARG A 149 27.07 20.67 14.35
C ARG A 149 26.40 21.08 13.04
N GLU A 150 25.16 20.66 12.84
CA GLU A 150 24.37 21.00 11.65
C GLU A 150 24.10 22.51 11.55
N ALA A 151 23.80 23.17 12.66
CA ALA A 151 23.63 24.62 12.74
C ALA A 151 24.89 25.38 12.32
N VAL A 152 26.05 24.93 12.80
CA VAL A 152 27.37 25.50 12.45
C VAL A 152 27.70 25.25 10.98
N GLU A 153 27.45 24.05 10.47
CA GLU A 153 27.65 23.73 9.05
C GLU A 153 26.77 24.61 8.15
N ALA A 154 25.50 24.77 8.48
CA ALA A 154 24.56 25.62 7.76
C ALA A 154 24.97 27.11 7.84
N HIS A 155 25.45 27.57 8.99
CA HIS A 155 25.97 28.93 9.17
C HIS A 155 27.20 29.17 8.28
N ASN A 156 28.17 28.26 8.33
CA ASN A 156 29.36 28.32 7.47
C ASN A 156 29.00 28.27 5.99
N GLU A 157 28.02 27.47 5.60
CA GLU A 157 27.56 27.42 4.22
C GLU A 157 26.89 28.74 3.80
N ARG A 158 26.15 29.43 4.69
CA ARG A 158 25.61 30.76 4.42
C ARG A 158 26.73 31.80 4.24
N LEU A 159 27.75 31.78 5.10
CA LEU A 159 28.92 32.65 4.98
C LEU A 159 29.67 32.40 3.66
N MET A 160 29.99 31.15 3.35
CA MET A 160 30.59 30.75 2.07
C MET A 160 29.71 31.14 0.88
N ARG A 161 28.38 31.12 1.05
CA ARG A 161 27.43 31.58 0.04
C ARG A 161 27.33 33.11 -0.03
N ALA A 162 27.90 33.87 0.88
CA ALA A 162 28.01 35.33 0.76
C ALA A 162 29.32 35.77 0.09
N GLU A 163 30.32 34.88 0.01
CA GLU A 163 31.62 35.18 -0.58
C GLU A 163 31.53 35.57 -2.08
N PRO A 164 32.25 36.62 -2.53
CA PRO A 164 32.26 37.03 -3.93
C PRO A 164 32.87 35.97 -4.84
N ASN A 165 33.87 35.23 -4.37
CA ASN A 165 34.56 34.20 -5.13
C ASN A 165 33.94 32.81 -4.88
N ARG A 166 32.85 32.53 -5.60
CA ARG A 166 32.09 31.28 -5.49
C ARG A 166 32.94 30.02 -5.69
N THR A 167 33.90 30.06 -6.61
CA THR A 167 34.75 28.92 -6.94
C THR A 167 35.76 28.62 -5.82
N ALA A 168 36.15 29.62 -5.03
CA ALA A 168 36.98 29.41 -3.85
C ALA A 168 36.15 28.93 -2.64
N ALA A 169 34.94 29.46 -2.49
CA ALA A 169 34.03 29.09 -1.40
C ALA A 169 33.43 27.69 -1.56
N PHE A 170 33.12 27.29 -2.79
CA PHE A 170 32.63 25.95 -3.13
C PHE A 170 33.49 25.36 -4.26
N PRO A 171 34.69 24.85 -3.93
CA PRO A 171 35.64 24.35 -4.93
C PRO A 171 35.20 23.02 -5.56
N VAL A 172 34.26 22.31 -4.93
CA VAL A 172 33.73 21.04 -5.41
C VAL A 172 32.29 21.26 -5.87
N THR A 173 32.06 21.04 -7.16
CA THR A 173 30.73 20.94 -7.74
C THR A 173 30.37 19.47 -7.86
N VAL A 174 29.28 19.06 -7.23
CA VAL A 174 28.77 17.69 -7.38
C VAL A 174 27.72 17.70 -8.48
N THR A 175 27.86 16.77 -9.42
CA THR A 175 26.81 16.44 -10.37
C THR A 175 26.28 15.07 -10.02
N LEU A 176 25.04 15.03 -9.54
CA LEU A 176 24.39 13.77 -9.23
C LEU A 176 23.87 13.13 -10.51
N ARG A 177 24.50 12.04 -10.90
CA ARG A 177 23.96 11.14 -11.92
C ARG A 177 23.37 9.93 -11.24
N TYR A 178 22.05 9.88 -11.19
CA TYR A 178 21.36 8.68 -10.77
C TYR A 178 21.43 7.64 -11.88
N VAL A 179 22.04 6.50 -11.57
CA VAL A 179 22.09 5.33 -12.45
C VAL A 179 21.11 4.30 -11.88
N GLY A 180 20.18 3.83 -12.70
CA GLY A 180 19.38 2.65 -12.36
C GLY A 180 20.34 1.47 -12.19
N ARG A 181 20.51 0.98 -10.97
CA ARG A 181 21.13 -0.32 -10.75
C ARG A 181 20.03 -1.35 -10.93
N THR A 182 20.16 -2.19 -11.95
CA THR A 182 19.50 -3.49 -11.92
C THR A 182 20.00 -4.18 -10.65
N THR A 183 19.10 -4.36 -9.68
CA THR A 183 19.35 -5.22 -8.52
C THR A 183 19.77 -6.58 -9.06
N GLY A 184 20.84 -7.18 -8.52
CA GLY A 184 21.55 -8.36 -9.03
C GLY A 184 20.76 -9.68 -9.12
N PHE A 185 19.59 -9.65 -9.75
CA PHE A 185 18.87 -10.79 -10.29
C PHE A 185 19.12 -10.97 -11.80
N ASP A 186 19.84 -10.03 -12.45
CA ASP A 186 20.17 -10.08 -13.88
C ASP A 186 21.67 -10.34 -14.09
N ASP A 187 22.18 -11.51 -13.72
CA ASP A 187 23.41 -12.02 -14.33
C ASP A 187 23.02 -12.89 -15.53
N GLY A 188 22.67 -12.23 -16.63
CA GLY A 188 22.22 -12.90 -17.84
C GLY A 188 21.45 -12.03 -18.83
N ALA A 189 22.20 -11.38 -19.73
CA ALA A 189 21.75 -10.81 -21.00
C ALA A 189 20.98 -9.46 -20.98
N THR A 190 21.74 -8.37 -21.02
CA THR A 190 21.36 -7.21 -21.83
C THR A 190 22.22 -7.15 -23.10
N LEU A 191 21.73 -7.82 -24.15
CA LEU A 191 22.08 -7.53 -25.54
C LEU A 191 21.20 -6.38 -26.03
N GLY A 192 21.80 -5.28 -26.49
CA GLY A 192 21.02 -4.21 -27.12
C GLY A 192 21.67 -2.84 -27.29
N GLY A 193 22.99 -2.72 -27.34
CA GLY A 193 23.69 -1.51 -27.76
C GLY A 193 24.36 -1.72 -29.11
N SER A 194 23.59 -1.83 -30.21
CA SER A 194 24.16 -1.83 -31.55
C SER A 194 24.54 -0.39 -31.94
N ASP A 195 25.85 -0.14 -31.97
CA ASP A 195 26.48 1.01 -32.58
C ASP A 195 25.98 1.20 -34.03
N GLY A 196 25.58 2.43 -34.35
CA GLY A 196 25.06 2.76 -35.67
C GLY A 196 24.88 4.25 -35.94
N GLY A 197 25.99 4.96 -36.16
CA GLY A 197 26.02 6.03 -37.17
C GLY A 197 26.29 7.46 -36.69
N SER A 198 27.56 7.88 -36.72
CA SER A 198 27.90 9.23 -37.15
C SER A 198 29.28 9.24 -37.81
N THR A 199 29.29 9.34 -39.14
CA THR A 199 30.50 9.56 -39.96
C THR A 199 30.46 10.97 -40.57
N GLY A 200 31.54 11.72 -40.35
CA GLY A 200 31.84 13.01 -40.98
C GLY A 200 32.45 13.95 -39.93
N GLY A 201 33.76 14.14 -39.78
CA GLY A 201 34.84 14.10 -40.77
C GLY A 201 35.34 15.53 -40.99
N SER A 202 36.30 15.98 -40.19
CA SER A 202 37.18 17.13 -40.49
C SER A 202 38.47 17.08 -39.66
N THR A 203 39.56 16.83 -40.38
CA THR A 203 40.94 17.38 -40.29
C THR A 203 41.86 17.07 -39.10
N ASP A 204 42.86 16.25 -39.42
CA ASP A 204 44.32 16.45 -39.33
C ASP A 204 45.05 16.65 -37.99
N GLY A 205 46.00 15.74 -37.72
CA GLY A 205 47.08 15.96 -36.74
C GLY A 205 47.89 14.70 -36.35
N SER A 206 48.70 14.20 -37.29
CA SER A 206 49.97 13.42 -37.17
C SER A 206 50.41 12.64 -35.91
N ALA A 207 50.97 11.45 -36.22
CA ALA A 207 52.25 10.86 -35.77
C ALA A 207 52.22 9.62 -34.82
N ASP A 208 52.46 8.46 -35.46
CA ASP A 208 53.44 7.40 -35.16
C ASP A 208 53.66 6.86 -33.73
N GLY A 209 53.59 5.52 -33.63
CA GLY A 209 54.54 4.73 -32.83
C GLY A 209 54.00 3.46 -32.16
N THR A 210 54.16 2.32 -32.84
CA THR A 210 54.62 0.99 -32.33
C THR A 210 54.39 0.69 -30.83
N GLY A 211 53.63 -0.33 -30.41
CA GLY A 211 53.76 -1.77 -30.71
C GLY A 211 54.03 -2.51 -29.39
N GLY A 212 53.45 -3.70 -29.17
CA GLY A 212 53.84 -4.55 -28.04
C GLY A 212 52.72 -5.37 -27.39
N ASP A 213 52.45 -6.50 -28.03
CA ASP A 213 51.79 -7.74 -27.61
C ASP A 213 51.83 -8.12 -26.11
N GLY A 214 50.79 -8.85 -25.66
CA GLY A 214 50.99 -9.89 -24.64
C GLY A 214 49.83 -10.17 -23.67
N SER A 215 48.64 -10.53 -24.14
CA SER A 215 47.63 -11.23 -23.32
C SER A 215 47.90 -12.74 -23.33
N GLY A 216 47.65 -13.41 -22.19
CA GLY A 216 47.68 -14.87 -22.11
C GLY A 216 47.44 -15.40 -20.70
N ASP A 217 46.16 -15.39 -20.30
CA ASP A 217 45.58 -16.09 -19.15
C ASP A 217 45.61 -17.63 -19.34
N GLY A 218 45.49 -18.38 -18.23
CA GLY A 218 45.04 -19.76 -18.29
C GLY A 218 45.36 -20.65 -17.08
N GLY A 219 44.37 -20.81 -16.20
CA GLY A 219 44.04 -22.05 -15.46
C GLY A 219 44.80 -22.29 -14.15
N SER A 220 44.29 -23.01 -13.15
CA SER A 220 43.01 -23.68 -12.89
C SER A 220 43.09 -24.23 -11.45
N ASP A 221 41.94 -24.69 -10.92
CA ASP A 221 41.80 -25.73 -9.89
C ASP A 221 41.72 -25.33 -8.39
N ASP A 222 40.48 -25.25 -7.92
CA ASP A 222 39.83 -26.03 -6.86
C ASP A 222 40.61 -26.52 -5.61
N GLU A 223 40.10 -26.04 -4.47
CA GLU A 223 39.47 -26.82 -3.38
C GLU A 223 40.33 -27.69 -2.42
N SER A 224 40.33 -27.30 -1.14
CA SER A 224 40.34 -28.17 0.07
C SER A 224 40.41 -27.26 1.31
N GLY A 225 39.77 -27.48 2.46
CA GLY A 225 38.85 -28.50 2.96
C GLY A 225 38.19 -27.96 4.26
N VAL A 226 36.94 -28.36 4.55
CA VAL A 226 36.56 -29.32 5.61
C VAL A 226 36.79 -28.84 7.06
N ALA A 227 35.67 -28.61 7.79
CA ALA A 227 35.25 -29.24 9.07
C ALA A 227 35.17 -28.18 10.19
N ASP A 228 34.32 -28.18 11.21
CA ASP A 228 33.24 -29.04 11.77
C ASP A 228 32.66 -28.16 12.91
N GLY A 229 31.34 -27.98 13.09
CA GLY A 229 30.49 -28.86 13.89
C GLY A 229 30.17 -28.25 15.27
N GLY A 230 28.89 -28.24 15.69
CA GLY A 230 28.53 -28.02 17.10
C GLY A 230 27.22 -27.29 17.39
N THR A 231 26.16 -28.05 17.58
CA THR A 231 24.77 -27.74 17.97
C THR A 231 24.59 -27.35 19.45
N GLY A 232 23.48 -26.66 19.79
CA GLY A 232 22.84 -26.80 21.12
C GLY A 232 22.00 -25.63 21.66
N ASP A 233 20.70 -25.67 21.38
CA ASP A 233 19.48 -25.27 22.12
C ASP A 233 19.53 -24.57 23.50
N GLY A 234 18.53 -23.71 23.78
CA GLY A 234 17.99 -23.53 25.15
C GLY A 234 17.37 -22.18 25.55
N GLU A 235 16.03 -22.17 25.59
CA GLU A 235 15.02 -21.28 26.20
C GLU A 235 15.30 -20.33 27.42
N SER A 236 14.58 -19.19 27.37
CA SER A 236 13.71 -18.55 28.41
C SER A 236 14.23 -17.58 29.50
N ASP A 237 13.50 -16.45 29.56
CA ASP A 237 12.99 -15.64 30.69
C ASP A 237 13.91 -14.95 31.74
N GLY A 238 13.66 -13.64 31.91
CA GLY A 238 13.35 -13.07 33.23
C GLY A 238 14.27 -12.00 33.85
N ALA A 239 13.81 -10.74 33.77
CA ALA A 239 13.74 -9.74 34.86
C ALA A 239 14.99 -9.16 35.59
N ASP A 240 15.10 -7.82 35.44
CA ASP A 240 15.20 -6.79 36.50
C ASP A 240 16.55 -6.30 37.10
N ALA A 241 16.59 -4.96 37.20
CA ALA A 241 17.29 -4.03 38.11
C ALA A 241 18.84 -3.98 38.24
N GLY A 242 19.40 -2.82 37.83
CA GLY A 242 20.05 -1.90 38.79
C GLY A 242 21.58 -1.77 38.84
N GLY A 243 22.12 -0.71 38.21
CA GLY A 243 22.97 0.32 38.85
C GLY A 243 24.45 0.08 39.19
N THR A 244 25.33 0.83 38.47
CA THR A 244 26.63 1.48 38.88
C THR A 244 27.81 0.56 39.28
N ASP A 245 29.08 0.74 38.90
CA ASP A 245 29.88 1.92 38.54
C ASP A 245 31.19 1.49 37.82
N SER A 246 31.65 2.34 36.88
CA SER A 246 32.99 2.64 36.35
C SER A 246 34.14 1.61 36.27
N GLY A 247 34.71 1.50 35.07
CA GLY A 247 36.02 0.93 34.77
C GLY A 247 36.47 1.25 33.33
N ASP A 248 37.27 2.31 33.21
CA ASP A 248 37.87 2.91 32.01
C ASP A 248 38.62 1.93 31.08
N GLY A 249 38.61 2.20 29.77
CA GLY A 249 39.43 1.49 28.79
C GLY A 249 39.10 1.83 27.34
N ALA A 250 39.59 2.97 26.86
CA ALA A 250 39.54 3.38 25.47
C ALA A 250 40.32 2.44 24.53
N ALA A 251 39.75 2.09 23.38
CA ALA A 251 40.46 1.81 22.13
C ALA A 251 39.51 1.90 20.93
N GLU A 252 40.04 2.46 19.85
CA GLU A 252 39.37 2.89 18.62
C GLU A 252 38.85 1.76 17.71
N SER A 253 38.05 2.22 16.74
CA SER A 253 37.87 1.72 15.35
C SER A 253 36.62 0.91 15.01
N ASP A 254 35.86 1.52 14.10
CA ASP A 254 35.21 0.99 12.90
C ASP A 254 34.41 -0.31 13.00
N GLY A 255 33.11 -0.20 12.68
CA GLY A 255 32.19 -1.32 12.69
C GLY A 255 30.75 -0.88 12.58
N SER A 256 30.36 -0.44 11.38
CA SER A 256 28.96 -0.41 10.98
C SER A 256 28.35 -1.82 11.13
N ASP A 257 27.37 -1.99 12.00
CA ASP A 257 26.36 -3.03 11.80
C ASP A 257 25.06 -2.78 12.58
N GLY A 258 23.93 -3.02 11.90
CA GLY A 258 22.78 -3.64 12.56
C GLY A 258 21.48 -2.85 12.77
N LEU A 259 21.32 -1.59 12.33
CA LEU A 259 20.03 -0.89 12.47
C LEU A 259 19.28 -0.78 11.13
N LEU A 260 18.35 -1.72 10.91
CA LEU A 260 17.27 -1.76 9.91
C LEU A 260 17.29 -0.67 8.81
N GLY A 261 18.31 -0.72 7.94
CA GLY A 261 18.41 0.15 6.78
C GLY A 261 17.40 -0.29 5.72
N VAL A 262 16.31 0.47 5.59
CA VAL A 262 15.41 0.35 4.43
C VAL A 262 16.26 0.56 3.16
N PRO A 263 16.28 -0.37 2.20
CA PRO A 263 17.06 -0.19 0.97
C PRO A 263 16.60 1.08 0.24
N SER A 264 17.52 2.03 0.06
CA SER A 264 17.29 3.20 -0.77
C SER A 264 17.28 2.77 -2.23
N ILE A 265 16.08 2.61 -2.79
CA ILE A 265 15.84 2.23 -4.18
C ILE A 265 15.15 3.40 -4.88
N GLY A 266 15.77 3.92 -5.94
CA GLY A 266 15.07 4.66 -6.99
C GLY A 266 15.48 6.12 -7.18
N GLY A 267 16.62 6.34 -7.84
CA GLY A 267 16.96 7.63 -8.47
C GLY A 267 16.70 7.67 -9.98
N ALA A 268 16.10 6.64 -10.58
CA ALA A 268 16.13 6.46 -12.04
C ALA A 268 15.10 7.27 -12.86
N ALA A 269 14.25 8.11 -12.24
CA ALA A 269 13.14 8.75 -12.97
C ALA A 269 13.29 10.28 -13.21
N PHE A 270 14.27 10.96 -12.61
CA PHE A 270 14.39 12.42 -12.76
C PHE A 270 15.82 12.83 -13.13
N GLY A 271 16.04 13.02 -14.43
CA GLY A 271 17.22 13.69 -15.00
C GLY A 271 17.21 15.20 -14.76
N ALA A 272 17.04 15.63 -13.51
CA ALA A 272 17.53 16.95 -13.12
C ALA A 272 18.94 16.73 -12.60
N ASP A 273 19.94 17.08 -13.42
CA ASP A 273 21.30 17.29 -12.92
C ASP A 273 21.20 18.33 -11.80
N THR A 274 21.18 17.85 -10.56
CA THR A 274 21.22 18.72 -9.39
C THR A 274 22.68 19.10 -9.23
N VAL A 275 23.01 20.28 -9.75
CA VAL A 275 24.32 20.90 -9.63
C VAL A 275 24.30 21.79 -8.40
N GLY A 276 25.08 21.44 -7.40
CA GLY A 276 25.11 22.17 -6.13
C GLY A 276 26.30 21.81 -5.26
N SER A 277 26.37 22.46 -4.10
CA SER A 277 27.29 22.07 -3.03
C SER A 277 26.88 20.68 -2.50
N PRO A 278 27.83 19.89 -1.96
CA PRO A 278 27.50 18.62 -1.32
C PRO A 278 26.35 18.70 -0.29
N GLY A 279 26.24 19.79 0.46
CA GLY A 279 25.18 20.02 1.46
C GLY A 279 23.80 20.38 0.89
N SER A 280 23.71 20.75 -0.39
CA SER A 280 22.43 21.07 -1.06
C SER A 280 21.70 19.84 -1.62
N ILE A 281 22.28 18.66 -1.44
CA ILE A 281 21.78 17.39 -1.97
C ILE A 281 20.74 16.81 -1.01
N THR A 282 19.50 16.70 -1.48
CA THR A 282 18.43 15.99 -0.76
C THR A 282 18.15 14.63 -1.42
N PRO A 283 17.93 13.56 -0.63
CA PRO A 283 17.54 12.27 -1.20
C PRO A 283 16.18 12.39 -1.92
N PRO A 284 15.98 11.72 -3.06
CA PRO A 284 14.81 11.90 -3.93
C PRO A 284 13.50 11.26 -3.41
N PHE A 285 13.35 11.06 -2.08
CA PHE A 285 12.16 10.43 -1.54
C PHE A 285 10.99 11.45 -1.46
N PRO A 286 9.83 11.19 -2.08
CA PRO A 286 8.72 12.13 -2.12
C PRO A 286 7.90 12.12 -0.83
N PHE A 287 8.58 12.26 0.31
CA PHE A 287 7.98 12.21 1.65
C PHE A 287 6.81 13.18 1.77
N THR A 288 7.02 14.42 1.32
CA THR A 288 6.02 15.49 1.38
C THR A 288 4.79 15.14 0.57
N SER A 289 4.94 14.80 -0.72
CA SER A 289 3.81 14.47 -1.59
C SER A 289 3.03 13.25 -1.08
N LEU A 290 3.71 12.25 -0.50
CA LEU A 290 3.08 11.09 0.10
C LEU A 290 2.28 11.44 1.38
N LEU A 291 2.84 12.29 2.24
CA LEU A 291 2.16 12.78 3.44
C LEU A 291 0.94 13.64 3.07
N LEU A 292 1.08 14.47 2.04
CA LEU A 292 -0.01 15.26 1.47
C LEU A 292 -1.10 14.36 0.87
N ALA A 293 -0.73 13.26 0.21
CA ALA A 293 -1.68 12.28 -0.29
C ALA A 293 -2.47 11.61 0.86
N PHE A 294 -1.84 11.35 2.01
CA PHE A 294 -2.52 10.80 3.18
C PHE A 294 -3.65 11.68 3.72
N VAL A 295 -3.54 13.02 3.58
CA VAL A 295 -4.57 13.98 4.01
C VAL A 295 -5.93 13.69 3.34
N PHE A 296 -5.94 13.15 2.13
CA PHE A 296 -7.19 12.78 1.43
C PHE A 296 -7.95 11.63 2.11
N LEU A 297 -7.28 10.76 2.87
CA LEU A 297 -7.91 9.62 3.53
C LEU A 297 -8.47 9.95 4.92
N VAL A 298 -7.92 10.95 5.62
CA VAL A 298 -8.32 11.30 6.99
C VAL A 298 -9.83 11.63 7.10
N PRO A 299 -10.43 12.47 6.23
CA PRO A 299 -11.85 12.78 6.31
C PRO A 299 -12.75 11.57 6.05
N MET A 300 -12.28 10.59 5.29
CA MET A 300 -13.05 9.39 4.97
C MET A 300 -13.42 8.61 6.22
N ASN A 301 -12.54 8.58 7.24
CA ASN A 301 -12.82 7.90 8.51
C ASN A 301 -14.03 8.48 9.25
N PHE A 302 -14.23 9.80 9.21
CA PHE A 302 -15.41 10.43 9.80
C PHE A 302 -16.66 10.16 8.97
N LEU A 303 -16.51 10.22 7.64
CA LEU A 303 -17.60 10.03 6.70
C LEU A 303 -18.19 8.62 6.80
N ILE A 304 -17.34 7.59 6.88
CA ILE A 304 -17.80 6.21 7.03
C ILE A 304 -18.47 5.97 8.37
N GLN A 305 -18.03 6.62 9.45
CA GLN A 305 -18.68 6.48 10.75
C GLN A 305 -20.09 7.05 10.72
N ALA A 306 -20.26 8.26 10.16
CA ALA A 306 -21.57 8.87 9.99
C ALA A 306 -22.49 8.03 9.09
N TYR A 307 -21.97 7.56 7.96
CA TYR A 307 -22.71 6.74 7.02
C TYR A 307 -23.12 5.38 7.61
N GLY A 308 -22.17 4.66 8.23
CA GLY A 308 -22.44 3.38 8.88
C GLY A 308 -23.47 3.50 9.99
N SER A 309 -23.41 4.56 10.79
CA SER A 309 -24.39 4.85 11.84
C SER A 309 -25.78 5.10 11.25
N SER A 310 -25.90 5.84 10.13
CA SER A 310 -27.18 6.06 9.45
C SER A 310 -27.81 4.75 8.99
N ILE A 311 -27.02 3.84 8.39
CA ILE A 311 -27.50 2.52 7.95
C ILE A 311 -27.92 1.65 9.15
N LEU A 312 -27.15 1.66 10.24
CA LEU A 312 -27.47 0.87 11.43
C LEU A 312 -28.70 1.38 12.19
N ASP A 313 -28.98 2.70 12.18
CA ASP A 313 -30.15 3.28 12.85
C ASP A 313 -31.48 2.84 12.23
N GLU A 314 -31.49 2.39 10.96
CA GLU A 314 -32.69 1.85 10.33
C GLU A 314 -33.03 0.44 10.81
N ARG A 315 -31.99 -0.31 11.14
CA ARG A 315 -32.10 -1.68 11.63
C ARG A 315 -32.47 -1.65 13.12
N THR A 316 -31.91 -0.69 13.85
CA THR A 316 -32.19 -0.49 15.27
C THR A 316 -33.61 0.08 15.44
N ASN A 317 -34.38 -0.44 16.39
CA ASN A 317 -35.77 -0.02 16.65
C ASN A 317 -36.75 -0.16 15.47
N ARG A 318 -36.44 -1.01 14.46
CA ARG A 318 -37.31 -1.28 13.29
C ARG A 318 -37.71 -0.02 12.49
N ARG A 319 -36.88 1.04 12.55
CA ARG A 319 -37.16 2.32 11.88
C ARG A 319 -37.13 2.25 10.34
N GLY A 320 -36.49 1.22 9.78
CA GLY A 320 -36.44 0.95 8.35
C GLY A 320 -37.65 0.22 7.77
N GLU A 321 -38.57 -0.30 8.59
CA GLU A 321 -39.77 -1.01 8.10
C GLU A 321 -40.65 -0.17 7.18
N PRO A 322 -40.94 1.10 7.49
CA PRO A 322 -41.71 1.94 6.59
C PRO A 322 -41.05 2.10 5.22
N LEU A 323 -39.72 2.06 5.13
CA LEU A 323 -38.98 2.15 3.87
C LEU A 323 -39.12 0.89 3.02
N LEU A 324 -39.17 -0.29 3.63
CA LEU A 324 -39.35 -1.56 2.91
C LEU A 324 -40.75 -1.73 2.31
N VAL A 325 -41.76 -1.01 2.83
CA VAL A 325 -43.14 -1.02 2.31
C VAL A 325 -43.35 0.05 1.23
N THR A 326 -42.40 0.98 1.05
CA THR A 326 -42.48 1.97 -0.04
C THR A 326 -42.31 1.31 -1.41
N PRO A 327 -42.86 1.90 -2.50
CA PRO A 327 -42.66 1.40 -3.87
C PRO A 327 -41.23 1.70 -4.42
N LEU A 328 -40.25 1.85 -3.53
CA LEU A 328 -38.85 2.05 -3.86
C LEU A 328 -38.14 0.70 -3.91
N SER A 329 -37.25 0.53 -4.87
CA SER A 329 -36.35 -0.63 -4.87
C SER A 329 -35.25 -0.47 -3.82
N PRO A 330 -34.68 -1.57 -3.28
CA PRO A 330 -33.52 -1.52 -2.38
C PRO A 330 -32.36 -0.69 -2.94
N GLY A 331 -32.10 -0.81 -4.25
CA GLY A 331 -31.09 -0.01 -4.96
C GLY A 331 -31.34 1.50 -4.90
N GLU A 332 -32.60 1.93 -5.06
CA GLU A 332 -32.97 3.35 -4.98
C GLU A 332 -32.81 3.90 -3.56
N ILE A 333 -33.12 3.10 -2.54
CA ILE A 333 -32.99 3.47 -1.13
C ILE A 333 -31.51 3.63 -0.77
N VAL A 334 -30.69 2.60 -1.06
CA VAL A 334 -29.26 2.60 -0.74
C VAL A 334 -28.52 3.67 -1.53
N ALA A 335 -28.78 3.82 -2.83
CA ALA A 335 -28.17 4.88 -3.63
C ALA A 335 -28.57 6.26 -3.12
N GLY A 336 -29.85 6.46 -2.77
CA GLY A 336 -30.33 7.72 -2.20
C GLY A 336 -29.65 8.06 -0.88
N LYS A 337 -29.41 7.06 -0.03
CA LYS A 337 -28.69 7.23 1.23
C LYS A 337 -27.20 7.46 1.08
N THR A 338 -26.57 6.78 0.13
CA THR A 338 -25.12 6.89 -0.11
C THR A 338 -24.78 8.24 -0.73
N LEU A 339 -25.66 8.77 -1.59
CA LEU A 339 -25.39 9.94 -2.41
C LEU A 339 -24.96 11.20 -1.62
N PRO A 340 -25.60 11.60 -0.50
CA PRO A 340 -25.13 12.73 0.31
C PRO A 340 -23.70 12.56 0.83
N TYR A 341 -23.34 11.34 1.27
CA TYR A 341 -22.01 11.06 1.78
C TYR A 341 -20.98 11.03 0.64
N ALA A 342 -21.30 10.42 -0.50
CA ALA A 342 -20.45 10.45 -1.70
C ALA A 342 -20.25 11.89 -2.23
N ALA A 343 -21.30 12.72 -2.23
CA ALA A 343 -21.19 14.13 -2.59
C ALA A 343 -20.31 14.90 -1.59
N THR A 344 -20.45 14.63 -0.29
CA THR A 344 -19.58 15.20 0.74
C THR A 344 -18.13 14.78 0.53
N ALA A 345 -17.87 13.50 0.24
CA ALA A 345 -16.53 13.01 -0.08
C ALA A 345 -15.94 13.75 -1.29
N ALA A 346 -16.70 13.90 -2.37
CA ALA A 346 -16.26 14.60 -3.57
C ALA A 346 -15.93 16.07 -3.29
N VAL A 347 -16.79 16.78 -2.54
CA VAL A 347 -16.56 18.18 -2.16
C VAL A 347 -15.31 18.31 -1.29
N VAL A 348 -15.18 17.50 -0.23
CA VAL A 348 -14.02 17.53 0.66
C VAL A 348 -12.73 17.19 -0.10
N THR A 349 -12.75 16.15 -0.93
CA THR A 349 -11.62 15.76 -1.80
C THR A 349 -11.22 16.91 -2.73
N THR A 350 -12.19 17.57 -3.36
CA THR A 350 -11.92 18.71 -4.25
C THR A 350 -11.32 19.90 -3.50
N LEU A 351 -11.80 20.18 -2.29
CA LEU A 351 -11.26 21.23 -1.44
C LEU A 351 -9.82 20.92 -0.99
N ILE A 352 -9.54 19.67 -0.60
CA ILE A 352 -8.18 19.24 -0.25
C ILE A 352 -7.26 19.33 -1.46
N ALA A 353 -7.69 18.86 -2.64
CA ALA A 353 -6.91 18.99 -3.87
C ALA A 353 -6.55 20.46 -4.14
N ALA A 354 -7.54 21.36 -4.12
CA ALA A 354 -7.29 22.78 -4.33
C ALA A 354 -6.35 23.41 -3.29
N LEU A 355 -6.40 22.96 -2.02
CA LEU A 355 -5.59 23.49 -0.93
C LEU A 355 -4.14 23.00 -0.94
N VAL A 356 -3.93 21.77 -1.41
CA VAL A 356 -2.63 21.08 -1.41
C VAL A 356 -1.89 21.24 -2.75
N GLY A 357 -2.51 21.89 -3.73
CA GLY A 357 -1.94 22.10 -5.07
C GLY A 357 -2.22 20.95 -6.06
N GLY A 358 -3.14 20.04 -5.72
CA GLY A 358 -3.61 18.98 -6.60
C GLY A 358 -4.69 19.43 -7.58
N GLY A 359 -4.81 18.71 -8.70
CA GLY A 359 -5.76 18.95 -9.77
C GLY A 359 -6.95 17.98 -9.79
N ALA A 360 -7.59 17.88 -10.95
CA ALA A 360 -8.73 16.99 -11.16
C ALA A 360 -8.33 15.51 -11.10
N LEU A 361 -7.08 15.19 -11.41
CA LEU A 361 -6.56 13.82 -11.35
C LEU A 361 -6.59 13.29 -9.92
N SER A 362 -6.17 14.09 -8.92
CA SER A 362 -6.29 13.75 -7.51
C SER A 362 -7.73 13.41 -7.11
N VAL A 363 -8.72 14.17 -7.59
CA VAL A 363 -10.14 13.93 -7.29
C VAL A 363 -10.64 12.63 -7.92
N ILE A 364 -10.26 12.38 -9.18
CA ILE A 364 -10.61 11.15 -9.91
C ILE A 364 -9.99 9.93 -9.23
N ALA A 365 -8.75 10.05 -8.76
CA ALA A 365 -8.01 8.99 -8.07
C ALA A 365 -8.63 8.62 -6.72
N VAL A 366 -9.08 9.61 -5.95
CA VAL A 366 -9.68 9.39 -4.61
C VAL A 366 -11.13 8.91 -4.71
N ALA A 367 -11.85 9.19 -5.80
CA ALA A 367 -13.24 8.76 -5.99
C ALA A 367 -13.50 7.25 -5.80
N PRO A 368 -12.75 6.31 -6.45
CA PRO A 368 -12.92 4.87 -6.21
C PRO A 368 -12.54 4.47 -4.78
N VAL A 369 -11.55 5.14 -4.16
CA VAL A 369 -11.20 4.93 -2.75
C VAL A 369 -12.39 5.26 -1.87
N ALA A 370 -12.97 6.45 -2.05
CA ALA A 370 -14.15 6.87 -1.30
C ALA A 370 -15.33 5.92 -1.50
N ALA A 371 -15.56 5.45 -2.74
CA ALA A 371 -16.59 4.47 -3.04
C ALA A 371 -16.35 3.12 -2.37
N ALA A 372 -15.10 2.65 -2.30
CA ALA A 372 -14.73 1.40 -1.63
C ALA A 372 -14.96 1.50 -0.11
N PHE A 373 -14.56 2.61 0.50
CA PHE A 373 -14.82 2.91 1.92
C PHE A 373 -16.32 2.91 2.23
N LEU A 374 -17.14 3.60 1.42
CA LEU A 374 -18.59 3.62 1.58
C LEU A 374 -19.22 2.24 1.35
N GLY A 375 -18.80 1.51 0.31
CA GLY A 375 -19.30 0.17 -0.01
C GLY A 375 -18.99 -0.84 1.09
N ALA A 376 -17.75 -0.86 1.59
CA ALA A 376 -17.34 -1.75 2.68
C ALA A 376 -18.07 -1.42 3.98
N THR A 377 -18.26 -0.12 4.27
CA THR A 377 -19.02 0.35 5.42
C THR A 377 -20.50 -0.02 5.33
N PHE A 378 -21.10 0.08 4.14
CA PHE A 378 -22.47 -0.36 3.91
C PHE A 378 -22.65 -1.84 4.24
N VAL A 379 -21.77 -2.69 3.70
CA VAL A 379 -21.75 -4.14 4.01
C VAL A 379 -21.55 -4.36 5.51
N GLY A 380 -20.58 -3.66 6.11
CA GLY A 380 -20.30 -3.75 7.54
C GLY A 380 -21.49 -3.39 8.42
N ALA A 381 -22.23 -2.34 8.08
CA ALA A 381 -23.43 -1.92 8.81
C ALA A 381 -24.62 -2.87 8.64
N MET A 382 -24.75 -3.51 7.47
CA MET A 382 -25.73 -4.58 7.27
C MET A 382 -25.43 -5.80 8.14
N PHE A 383 -24.15 -6.08 8.39
CA PHE A 383 -23.74 -7.24 9.19
C PHE A 383 -23.72 -6.97 10.69
N ALA A 384 -23.24 -5.82 11.14
CA ALA A 384 -23.09 -5.46 12.55
C ALA A 384 -24.42 -5.53 13.32
N ARG A 385 -24.45 -6.05 14.54
CA ARG A 385 -25.70 -6.13 15.33
C ARG A 385 -25.92 -4.93 16.24
N SER A 386 -24.85 -4.20 16.54
CA SER A 386 -24.86 -3.05 17.44
C SER A 386 -23.86 -1.99 16.98
N PHE A 387 -23.95 -0.78 17.54
CA PHE A 387 -23.01 0.29 17.26
C PHE A 387 -21.57 -0.10 17.62
N LYS A 388 -21.38 -0.88 18.70
CA LYS A 388 -20.06 -1.39 19.09
C LYS A 388 -19.47 -2.34 18.04
N GLU A 389 -20.26 -3.27 17.52
CA GLU A 389 -19.83 -4.17 16.44
C GLU A 389 -19.55 -3.41 15.15
N LEU A 390 -20.37 -2.39 14.84
CA LEU A 390 -20.13 -1.53 13.69
C LEU A 390 -18.79 -0.82 13.81
N THR A 391 -18.48 -0.22 14.96
CA THR A 391 -17.18 0.44 15.19
C THR A 391 -16.02 -0.53 14.95
N PHE A 392 -16.09 -1.76 15.48
CA PHE A 392 -15.06 -2.78 15.22
C PHE A 392 -14.91 -3.10 13.73
N VAL A 393 -16.03 -3.29 13.02
CA VAL A 393 -15.99 -3.59 11.58
C VAL A 393 -15.45 -2.40 10.78
N THR A 394 -15.87 -1.18 11.09
CA THR A 394 -15.39 0.03 10.39
C THR A 394 -13.92 0.29 10.63
N VAL A 395 -13.40 0.02 11.84
CA VAL A 395 -11.96 0.13 12.12
C VAL A 395 -11.18 -0.88 11.27
N GLY A 396 -11.63 -2.14 11.21
CA GLY A 396 -10.99 -3.15 10.35
C GLY A 396 -11.02 -2.76 8.87
N VAL A 397 -12.17 -2.26 8.38
CA VAL A 397 -12.30 -1.75 7.01
C VAL A 397 -11.36 -0.58 6.74
N SER A 398 -11.26 0.39 7.66
CA SER A 398 -10.35 1.52 7.53
C SER A 398 -8.90 1.07 7.46
N VAL A 399 -8.46 0.22 8.38
CA VAL A 399 -7.07 -0.28 8.38
C VAL A 399 -6.76 -0.96 7.05
N LEU A 400 -7.58 -1.92 6.63
CA LEU A 400 -7.35 -2.68 5.39
C LEU A 400 -7.32 -1.78 4.14
N LEU A 401 -8.31 -0.90 3.98
CA LEU A 401 -8.40 -0.05 2.79
C LEU A 401 -7.35 1.07 2.78
N THR A 402 -7.01 1.64 3.94
CA THR A 402 -5.92 2.62 4.06
C THR A 402 -4.59 1.97 3.76
N THR A 403 -4.31 0.76 4.26
CA THR A 403 -3.06 0.07 3.95
C THR A 403 -2.94 -0.24 2.47
N TYR A 404 -4.00 -0.72 1.81
CA TYR A 404 -3.99 -0.92 0.36
C TYR A 404 -3.79 0.39 -0.42
N ALA A 405 -4.46 1.47 -0.01
CA ALA A 405 -4.31 2.76 -0.67
C ALA A 405 -2.92 3.39 -0.44
N PHE A 406 -2.28 3.14 0.70
CA PHE A 406 -1.06 3.84 1.05
C PHE A 406 0.21 3.07 0.69
N VAL A 407 0.29 1.78 1.03
CA VAL A 407 1.58 1.07 0.97
C VAL A 407 2.16 0.97 -0.45
N PRO A 408 1.39 0.65 -1.50
CA PRO A 408 1.92 0.67 -2.86
C PRO A 408 2.40 2.07 -3.28
N ALA A 409 1.73 3.13 -2.82
CA ALA A 409 2.08 4.51 -3.13
C ALA A 409 3.39 4.97 -2.48
N ILE A 410 3.91 4.27 -1.46
CA ILE A 410 5.26 4.52 -0.92
C ILE A 410 6.33 4.25 -1.98
N PHE A 411 6.06 3.31 -2.89
CA PHE A 411 6.99 2.86 -3.92
C PHE A 411 6.80 3.60 -5.25
N THR A 412 6.46 4.89 -5.26
CA THR A 412 6.23 5.68 -6.50
C THR A 412 7.36 5.56 -7.53
N ASN A 413 8.59 5.32 -7.07
CA ASN A 413 9.77 5.16 -7.92
C ASN A 413 9.87 3.76 -8.57
N VAL A 414 8.97 2.84 -8.23
CA VAL A 414 8.77 1.52 -8.85
C VAL A 414 7.39 1.52 -9.49
N THR A 415 7.27 2.22 -10.61
CA THR A 415 6.00 2.57 -11.27
C THR A 415 4.98 1.42 -11.38
N PRO A 416 5.37 0.17 -11.76
CA PRO A 416 4.41 -0.94 -11.83
C PRO A 416 3.79 -1.31 -10.48
N VAL A 417 4.56 -1.23 -9.39
CA VAL A 417 4.09 -1.50 -8.03
C VAL A 417 3.27 -0.33 -7.51
N ALA A 418 3.69 0.90 -7.81
CA ALA A 418 3.00 2.10 -7.35
C ALA A 418 1.60 2.23 -7.94
N LEU A 419 1.45 2.00 -9.24
CA LEU A 419 0.18 2.18 -9.95
C LEU A 419 -0.93 1.23 -9.49
N VAL A 420 -0.63 0.21 -8.68
CA VAL A 420 -1.61 -0.60 -7.97
C VAL A 420 -2.56 0.24 -7.10
N SER A 421 -2.04 1.30 -6.47
CA SER A 421 -2.81 2.18 -5.62
C SER A 421 -3.29 3.42 -6.39
N PRO A 422 -4.59 3.79 -6.29
CA PRO A 422 -5.08 5.09 -6.75
C PRO A 422 -4.33 6.28 -6.14
N LEU A 423 -3.79 6.15 -4.93
CA LEU A 423 -3.12 7.25 -4.24
C LEU A 423 -1.82 7.68 -4.93
N THR A 424 -1.20 6.77 -5.68
CA THR A 424 -0.04 7.08 -6.53
C THR A 424 -0.35 8.17 -7.55
N LEU A 425 -1.56 8.18 -8.11
CA LEU A 425 -1.99 9.23 -9.03
C LEU A 425 -2.10 10.61 -8.35
N VAL A 426 -2.41 10.64 -7.05
CA VAL A 426 -2.39 11.89 -6.26
C VAL A 426 -0.95 12.39 -6.11
N VAL A 427 -0.01 11.49 -5.83
CA VAL A 427 1.41 11.84 -5.72
C VAL A 427 1.94 12.40 -7.05
N PHE A 428 1.64 11.73 -8.17
CA PHE A 428 2.01 12.19 -9.51
C PHE A 428 1.40 13.56 -9.86
N ASP A 429 0.12 13.78 -9.55
CA ASP A 429 -0.55 15.06 -9.76
C ASP A 429 0.10 16.20 -8.95
N LEU A 430 0.47 15.94 -7.68
CA LEU A 430 1.17 16.91 -6.83
C LEU A 430 2.61 17.19 -7.29
N GLN A 431 3.25 16.24 -7.97
CA GLN A 431 4.59 16.39 -8.54
C GLN A 431 4.57 17.04 -9.93
N GLY A 432 3.38 17.22 -10.53
CA GLY A 432 3.24 17.69 -11.91
C GLY A 432 3.62 16.64 -12.97
N GLU A 433 3.59 15.35 -12.61
CA GLU A 433 3.89 14.25 -13.52
C GLU A 433 2.70 13.94 -14.45
N ALA A 434 3.00 13.67 -15.72
CA ALA A 434 1.98 13.34 -16.71
C ALA A 434 1.56 11.88 -16.57
N VAL A 435 0.25 11.64 -16.38
CA VAL A 435 -0.33 10.30 -16.29
C VAL A 435 -1.16 10.00 -17.53
N SER A 436 -0.92 8.85 -18.16
CA SER A 436 -1.73 8.36 -19.27
C SER A 436 -3.11 7.88 -18.81
N ALA A 437 -4.09 7.87 -19.73
CA ALA A 437 -5.42 7.31 -19.42
C ALA A 437 -5.36 5.81 -19.05
N GLY A 438 -4.39 5.08 -19.59
CA GLY A 438 -4.16 3.67 -19.28
C GLY A 438 -3.72 3.47 -17.84
N GLU A 439 -2.75 4.25 -17.36
CA GLU A 439 -2.27 4.20 -15.97
C GLU A 439 -3.36 4.64 -14.99
N ALA A 440 -4.10 5.70 -15.32
CA ALA A 440 -5.22 6.14 -14.50
C ALA A 440 -6.31 5.06 -14.38
N LEU A 441 -6.64 4.37 -15.48
CA LEU A 441 -7.60 3.27 -15.47
C LEU A 441 -7.06 2.04 -14.72
N PHE A 442 -5.81 1.67 -14.95
CA PHE A 442 -5.14 0.55 -14.27
C PHE A 442 -5.16 0.73 -12.76
N SER A 443 -4.90 1.95 -12.31
CA SER A 443 -4.83 2.29 -10.89
C SER A 443 -6.21 2.40 -10.23
N THR A 444 -7.19 2.98 -10.91
CA THR A 444 -8.52 3.23 -10.32
C THR A 444 -9.51 2.08 -10.50
N ALA A 445 -9.39 1.27 -11.56
CA ALA A 445 -10.37 0.25 -11.90
C ALA A 445 -10.50 -0.88 -10.86
N PRO A 446 -9.42 -1.48 -10.31
CA PRO A 446 -9.55 -2.56 -9.33
C PRO A 446 -10.38 -2.13 -8.11
N MET A 447 -10.10 -0.94 -7.59
CA MET A 447 -10.82 -0.39 -6.45
C MET A 447 -12.25 0.03 -6.77
N ALA A 448 -12.50 0.59 -7.96
CA ALA A 448 -13.85 0.91 -8.43
C ALA A 448 -14.73 -0.35 -8.59
N VAL A 449 -14.16 -1.42 -9.15
CA VAL A 449 -14.83 -2.73 -9.29
C VAL A 449 -15.08 -3.34 -7.92
N GLY A 450 -14.09 -3.32 -7.01
CA GLY A 450 -14.25 -3.76 -5.63
C GLY A 450 -15.38 -3.02 -4.90
N ALA A 451 -15.46 -1.70 -5.04
CA ALA A 451 -16.55 -0.88 -4.51
C ALA A 451 -17.92 -1.31 -5.06
N ALA A 452 -18.03 -1.49 -6.37
CA ALA A 452 -19.28 -1.93 -7.02
C ALA A 452 -19.72 -3.31 -6.53
N LEU A 453 -18.77 -4.24 -6.34
CA LEU A 453 -19.04 -5.58 -5.80
C LEU A 453 -19.49 -5.53 -4.35
N LEU A 454 -18.89 -4.67 -3.51
CA LEU A 454 -19.31 -4.46 -2.13
C LEU A 454 -20.74 -3.90 -2.05
N PHE A 455 -21.07 -2.89 -2.85
CA PHE A 455 -22.45 -2.41 -2.95
C PHE A 455 -23.40 -3.50 -3.44
N GLY A 456 -22.99 -4.27 -4.46
CA GLY A 456 -23.78 -5.39 -4.98
C GLY A 456 -24.02 -6.51 -3.97
N LEU A 457 -23.05 -6.78 -3.09
CA LEU A 457 -23.18 -7.71 -1.97
C LEU A 457 -24.15 -7.15 -0.93
N GLY A 458 -23.95 -5.93 -0.46
CA GLY A 458 -24.81 -5.30 0.54
C GLY A 458 -26.27 -5.17 0.07
N LEU A 459 -26.49 -4.86 -1.22
CA LEU A 459 -27.83 -4.83 -1.83
C LEU A 459 -28.52 -6.19 -1.82
N GLY A 460 -27.76 -7.28 -1.96
CA GLY A 460 -28.29 -8.64 -1.91
C GLY A 460 -28.85 -9.01 -0.53
N VAL A 461 -28.29 -8.41 0.52
CA VAL A 461 -28.64 -8.63 1.94
C VAL A 461 -29.64 -7.58 2.44
N TYR A 462 -29.98 -6.58 1.62
CA TYR A 462 -30.98 -5.56 1.93
C TYR A 462 -32.41 -6.10 1.73
N ARG A 463 -32.76 -7.12 2.52
CA ARG A 463 -34.07 -7.78 2.55
C ARG A 463 -34.54 -7.87 4.00
N GLU A 464 -35.85 -7.93 4.22
CA GLU A 464 -36.45 -7.89 5.56
C GLU A 464 -35.89 -9.00 6.46
N GLU A 465 -35.75 -10.20 5.91
CA GLU A 465 -35.28 -11.40 6.59
C GLU A 465 -33.84 -11.28 7.11
N ASP A 466 -32.96 -10.62 6.36
CA ASP A 466 -31.55 -10.52 6.68
C ASP A 466 -31.24 -9.26 7.49
N MET A 467 -31.91 -8.16 7.14
CA MET A 467 -31.73 -6.85 7.76
C MET A 467 -32.09 -6.89 9.25
N PHE A 468 -33.13 -7.61 9.67
CA PHE A 468 -33.50 -7.67 11.09
C PHE A 468 -32.95 -8.90 11.82
N SER A 469 -32.15 -9.74 11.15
CA SER A 469 -31.56 -10.92 11.78
C SER A 469 -30.47 -10.55 12.81
N GLN A 470 -30.45 -11.29 13.93
CA GLN A 470 -29.50 -11.15 15.04
C GLN A 470 -28.31 -12.13 14.94
N LYS A 471 -28.09 -12.70 13.74
CA LYS A 471 -26.97 -13.60 13.49
C LYS A 471 -25.64 -12.83 13.58
N PRO A 472 -24.55 -13.44 14.07
CA PRO A 472 -23.22 -12.82 14.07
C PRO A 472 -22.74 -12.53 12.64
N VAL A 473 -21.83 -11.56 12.51
CA VAL A 473 -21.29 -11.04 11.24
C VAL A 473 -20.85 -12.17 10.29
N THR A 474 -20.07 -13.14 10.77
CA THR A 474 -19.59 -14.27 9.95
C THR A 474 -20.74 -15.11 9.39
N ARG A 475 -21.81 -15.32 10.16
CA ARG A 475 -22.97 -16.11 9.67
C ARG A 475 -23.75 -15.35 8.61
N LYS A 476 -23.90 -14.04 8.77
CA LYS A 476 -24.54 -13.16 7.76
C LYS A 476 -23.72 -13.09 6.48
N PHE A 477 -22.40 -13.07 6.59
CA PHE A 477 -21.52 -13.15 5.42
C PHE A 477 -21.75 -14.45 4.63
N LEU A 478 -21.81 -15.59 5.30
CA LEU A 478 -22.13 -16.87 4.65
C LEU A 478 -23.55 -16.87 4.06
N ASP A 479 -24.54 -16.29 4.75
CA ASP A 479 -25.91 -16.14 4.22
C ASP A 479 -25.92 -15.29 2.95
N ALA A 480 -25.19 -14.17 2.94
CA ALA A 480 -25.07 -13.26 1.80
C ALA A 480 -24.48 -13.94 0.56
N LEU A 481 -23.49 -14.82 0.74
CA LEU A 481 -22.93 -15.62 -0.34
C LEU A 481 -23.93 -16.70 -0.80
N ALA A 482 -24.54 -17.43 0.13
CA ALA A 482 -25.45 -18.52 -0.18
C ALA A 482 -26.70 -18.06 -0.95
N VAL A 483 -27.23 -16.86 -0.66
CA VAL A 483 -28.39 -16.28 -1.37
C VAL A 483 -28.11 -16.05 -2.86
N ARG A 484 -26.84 -15.93 -3.27
CA ARG A 484 -26.44 -15.75 -4.67
C ARG A 484 -26.29 -17.07 -5.42
N LEU A 485 -26.36 -18.19 -4.71
CA LEU A 485 -26.23 -19.53 -5.24
C LEU A 485 -27.61 -20.13 -5.52
N SER A 486 -27.65 -21.13 -6.39
CA SER A 486 -28.88 -21.86 -6.72
C SER A 486 -28.64 -23.36 -6.53
N PRO A 487 -29.68 -24.14 -6.17
CA PRO A 487 -29.54 -25.59 -6.05
C PRO A 487 -29.03 -26.23 -7.35
N VAL A 488 -28.20 -27.26 -7.20
CA VAL A 488 -27.54 -27.97 -8.31
C VAL A 488 -28.00 -29.43 -8.31
N SER A 489 -28.60 -29.88 -9.41
CA SER A 489 -29.06 -31.26 -9.60
C SER A 489 -28.33 -31.94 -10.77
N VAL A 490 -27.36 -32.83 -10.46
CA VAL A 490 -26.50 -33.49 -11.47
C VAL A 490 -27.17 -34.75 -12.07
N GLY A 491 -28.48 -34.70 -12.32
CA GLY A 491 -29.28 -35.84 -12.79
C GLY A 491 -29.99 -35.64 -14.13
N SER A 492 -30.19 -34.39 -14.55
CA SER A 492 -30.65 -34.02 -15.90
C SER A 492 -29.43 -33.91 -16.85
N GLY A 493 -29.61 -34.17 -18.14
CA GLY A 493 -28.51 -34.24 -19.11
C GLY A 493 -27.57 -33.03 -19.09
N LEU A 494 -26.32 -33.24 -19.54
CA LEU A 494 -25.19 -32.28 -19.47
C LEU A 494 -25.44 -30.88 -20.08
N LEU A 495 -26.57 -30.67 -20.78
CA LEU A 495 -26.95 -29.42 -21.45
C LEU A 495 -28.20 -28.76 -20.83
N ASP A 496 -28.60 -29.16 -19.62
CA ASP A 496 -29.69 -28.49 -18.91
C ASP A 496 -29.33 -27.03 -18.62
N ARG A 497 -30.14 -26.09 -19.14
CA ARG A 497 -29.96 -24.66 -18.91
C ARG A 497 -30.07 -24.29 -17.43
N GLY A 498 -30.83 -25.06 -16.64
CA GLY A 498 -30.93 -24.87 -15.19
C GLY A 498 -29.59 -25.12 -14.50
N LEU A 499 -28.99 -26.28 -14.79
CA LEU A 499 -27.66 -26.66 -14.28
C LEU A 499 -26.58 -25.66 -14.70
N LEU A 500 -26.53 -25.30 -16.00
CA LEU A 500 -25.54 -24.35 -16.51
C LEU A 500 -25.65 -22.97 -15.86
N ARG A 501 -26.87 -22.50 -15.55
CA ARG A 501 -27.06 -21.25 -14.81
C ARG A 501 -26.61 -21.34 -13.36
N ALA A 502 -26.90 -22.45 -12.68
CA ALA A 502 -26.49 -22.64 -11.29
C ALA A 502 -24.95 -22.71 -11.16
N LEU A 503 -24.29 -23.48 -12.03
CA LEU A 503 -22.82 -23.54 -12.11
C LEU A 503 -22.22 -22.21 -12.58
N GLY A 504 -22.87 -21.53 -13.52
CA GLY A 504 -22.48 -20.20 -13.96
C GLY A 504 -22.52 -19.15 -12.83
N ALA A 505 -23.49 -19.25 -11.92
CA ALA A 505 -23.55 -18.39 -10.73
C ALA A 505 -22.38 -18.65 -9.77
N VAL A 506 -21.99 -19.93 -9.57
CA VAL A 506 -20.81 -20.31 -8.78
C VAL A 506 -19.52 -19.76 -9.40
N ALA A 507 -19.36 -19.95 -10.71
CA ALA A 507 -18.21 -19.46 -11.46
C ALA A 507 -18.11 -17.93 -11.40
N LEU A 508 -19.23 -17.23 -11.62
CA LEU A 508 -19.29 -15.76 -11.56
C LEU A 508 -19.00 -15.24 -10.16
N LEU A 509 -19.59 -15.84 -9.12
CA LEU A 509 -19.35 -15.42 -7.74
C LEU A 509 -17.88 -15.59 -7.37
N THR A 510 -17.25 -16.68 -7.82
CA THR A 510 -15.81 -16.91 -7.63
C THR A 510 -14.98 -15.89 -8.41
N ALA A 511 -15.30 -15.63 -9.68
CA ALA A 511 -14.65 -14.62 -10.50
C ALA A 511 -14.69 -13.22 -9.86
N CYS A 512 -15.81 -12.86 -9.22
CA CYS A 512 -15.95 -11.61 -8.48
C CYS A 512 -15.05 -11.49 -7.24
N THR A 513 -14.35 -12.54 -6.82
CA THR A 513 -13.40 -12.45 -5.69
C THR A 513 -12.03 -11.88 -6.09
N ILE A 514 -11.68 -11.92 -7.38
CA ILE A 514 -10.35 -11.52 -7.88
C ILE A 514 -9.91 -10.12 -7.43
N PRO A 515 -10.75 -9.07 -7.49
CA PRO A 515 -10.32 -7.74 -7.01
C PRO A 515 -9.92 -7.73 -5.54
N PHE A 516 -10.56 -8.55 -4.69
CA PHE A 516 -10.23 -8.66 -3.27
C PHE A 516 -8.98 -9.52 -3.03
N VAL A 517 -8.82 -10.58 -3.83
CA VAL A 517 -7.61 -11.43 -3.83
C VAL A 517 -6.39 -10.59 -4.18
N PHE A 518 -6.45 -9.84 -5.27
CA PHE A 518 -5.39 -8.93 -5.70
C PHE A 518 -5.00 -7.93 -4.60
N VAL A 519 -5.99 -7.27 -3.99
CA VAL A 519 -5.79 -6.36 -2.84
C VAL A 519 -5.08 -7.04 -1.68
N ALA A 520 -5.50 -8.26 -1.33
CA ALA A 520 -4.94 -9.01 -0.21
C ALA A 520 -3.52 -9.54 -0.50
N GLU A 521 -3.26 -10.00 -1.72
CA GLU A 521 -1.94 -10.48 -2.15
C GLU A 521 -0.92 -9.34 -2.17
N LEU A 522 -1.29 -8.18 -2.70
CA LEU A 522 -0.43 -6.99 -2.69
C LEU A 522 -0.14 -6.50 -1.28
N LEU A 523 -1.13 -6.58 -0.39
CA LEU A 523 -0.92 -6.33 1.03
C LEU A 523 0.07 -7.36 1.64
N ALA A 524 -0.04 -8.63 1.28
CA ALA A 524 0.90 -9.66 1.74
C ALA A 524 2.33 -9.37 1.26
N VAL A 525 2.51 -9.02 -0.02
CA VAL A 525 3.81 -8.59 -0.58
C VAL A 525 4.36 -7.40 0.21
N ALA A 526 3.55 -6.37 0.38
CA ALA A 526 3.90 -5.15 1.10
C ALA A 526 4.37 -5.40 2.54
N VAL A 527 3.67 -6.26 3.28
CA VAL A 527 4.02 -6.59 4.67
C VAL A 527 5.27 -7.48 4.76
N LEU A 528 5.41 -8.43 3.84
CA LEU A 528 6.52 -9.39 3.85
C LEU A 528 7.80 -8.83 3.24
N PHE A 529 7.72 -7.73 2.49
CA PHE A 529 8.89 -7.09 1.86
C PHE A 529 9.97 -6.67 2.86
N ALA A 530 9.59 -6.38 4.12
CA ALA A 530 10.54 -6.00 5.17
C ALA A 530 11.38 -7.18 5.71
N LEU A 531 11.05 -8.43 5.34
CA LEU A 531 11.74 -9.63 5.82
C LEU A 531 12.84 -10.10 4.84
N PRO A 532 13.86 -10.82 5.34
CA PRO A 532 14.87 -11.45 4.48
C PRO A 532 14.23 -12.34 3.40
N VAL A 533 14.77 -12.29 2.18
CA VAL A 533 14.24 -12.99 0.98
C VAL A 533 14.04 -14.49 1.21
N THR A 534 14.96 -15.12 1.97
CA THR A 534 14.92 -16.54 2.32
C THR A 534 13.69 -16.93 3.14
N VAL A 535 13.13 -15.99 3.92
CA VAL A 535 11.91 -16.18 4.71
C VAL A 535 10.70 -15.62 3.97
N SER A 536 10.84 -14.45 3.34
CA SER A 536 9.72 -13.75 2.72
C SER A 536 9.15 -14.51 1.52
N ILE A 537 9.98 -15.11 0.64
CA ILE A 537 9.48 -15.84 -0.54
C ILE A 537 8.63 -17.07 -0.13
N PRO A 538 9.10 -18.01 0.70
CA PRO A 538 8.27 -19.17 1.09
C PRO A 538 6.97 -18.75 1.78
N VAL A 539 7.05 -17.78 2.71
CA VAL A 539 5.87 -17.28 3.43
C VAL A 539 4.90 -16.58 2.46
N LEU A 540 5.42 -15.83 1.49
CA LEU A 540 4.61 -15.16 0.48
C LEU A 540 3.88 -16.17 -0.41
N LEU A 541 4.57 -17.21 -0.91
CA LEU A 541 3.94 -18.24 -1.75
C LEU A 541 2.81 -18.98 -1.03
N VAL A 542 3.01 -19.32 0.25
CA VAL A 542 1.96 -19.93 1.07
C VAL A 542 0.82 -18.94 1.35
N SER A 543 1.14 -17.66 1.60
CA SER A 543 0.14 -16.62 1.88
C SER A 543 -0.74 -16.34 0.66
N ILE A 544 -0.15 -16.20 -0.53
CA ILE A 544 -0.87 -16.04 -1.80
C ILE A 544 -1.77 -17.24 -2.05
N ALA A 545 -1.21 -18.46 -1.97
CA ALA A 545 -1.99 -19.69 -2.12
C ALA A 545 -3.16 -19.76 -1.13
N PHE A 546 -2.94 -19.37 0.13
CA PHE A 546 -3.99 -19.34 1.14
C PHE A 546 -5.10 -18.35 0.80
N ILE A 547 -4.75 -17.12 0.44
CA ILE A 547 -5.69 -16.06 0.05
C ILE A 547 -6.56 -16.54 -1.12
N GLU A 548 -5.92 -17.10 -2.16
CA GLU A 548 -6.61 -17.63 -3.33
C GLU A 548 -7.54 -18.80 -2.98
N GLU A 549 -7.07 -19.78 -2.20
CA GLU A 549 -7.89 -20.94 -1.85
C GLU A 549 -9.09 -20.57 -0.98
N VAL A 550 -8.94 -19.61 -0.06
CA VAL A 550 -10.06 -19.06 0.72
C VAL A 550 -11.06 -18.40 -0.23
N ALA A 551 -10.60 -17.52 -1.12
CA ALA A 551 -11.46 -16.79 -2.04
C ALA A 551 -12.24 -17.72 -2.97
N LYS A 552 -11.59 -18.75 -3.50
CA LYS A 552 -12.23 -19.74 -4.38
C LYS A 552 -13.28 -20.58 -3.64
N SER A 553 -13.00 -20.98 -2.41
CA SER A 553 -13.79 -22.01 -1.72
C SER A 553 -14.86 -21.50 -0.75
N ILE A 554 -14.77 -20.25 -0.27
CA ILE A 554 -15.66 -19.75 0.80
C ILE A 554 -17.15 -19.71 0.40
N ALA A 555 -17.44 -19.39 -0.87
CA ALA A 555 -18.80 -19.44 -1.40
C ALA A 555 -19.33 -20.88 -1.52
N LEU A 556 -18.47 -21.83 -1.84
CA LEU A 556 -18.83 -23.25 -1.88
C LEU A 556 -19.19 -23.73 -0.47
N TYR A 557 -18.36 -23.39 0.52
CA TYR A 557 -18.63 -23.67 1.92
C TYR A 557 -19.96 -23.06 2.38
N ALA A 558 -20.24 -21.81 2.02
CA ALA A 558 -21.52 -21.16 2.31
C ALA A 558 -22.70 -21.93 1.70
N GLY A 559 -22.61 -22.37 0.44
CA GLY A 559 -23.66 -23.15 -0.23
C GLY A 559 -23.95 -24.49 0.42
N PHE A 560 -22.93 -25.21 0.91
CA PHE A 560 -23.11 -26.44 1.68
C PHE A 560 -23.62 -26.19 3.10
N GLU A 561 -23.07 -25.20 3.80
CA GLU A 561 -23.47 -24.83 5.16
C GLU A 561 -24.93 -24.39 5.26
N ARG A 562 -25.45 -23.76 4.20
CA ARG A 562 -26.84 -23.27 4.13
C ARG A 562 -27.79 -24.21 3.38
N GLY A 563 -27.33 -25.40 3.02
CA GLY A 563 -28.16 -26.43 2.41
C GLY A 563 -28.59 -26.14 0.96
N VAL A 564 -27.94 -25.19 0.27
CA VAL A 564 -28.22 -24.90 -1.15
C VAL A 564 -27.80 -26.09 -2.04
N PHE A 565 -26.67 -26.72 -1.73
CA PHE A 565 -26.11 -27.84 -2.50
C PHE A 565 -26.40 -29.24 -1.92
N GLY A 566 -26.95 -29.31 -0.69
CA GLY A 566 -27.14 -30.56 0.05
C GLY A 566 -25.84 -31.10 0.69
N ARG A 567 -25.91 -31.59 1.93
CA ARG A 567 -24.78 -32.20 2.64
C ARG A 567 -24.89 -33.72 2.69
N THR A 568 -23.75 -34.39 2.86
CA THR A 568 -23.69 -35.86 2.99
C THR A 568 -24.43 -36.37 4.24
N ASP A 569 -24.47 -35.58 5.32
CA ASP A 569 -24.98 -36.01 6.63
C ASP A 569 -26.42 -35.57 6.96
N GLY A 570 -27.21 -35.14 5.96
CA GLY A 570 -28.56 -34.64 6.18
C GLY A 570 -29.54 -35.72 6.66
N VAL A 571 -30.01 -35.62 7.91
CA VAL A 571 -31.07 -36.46 8.53
C VAL A 571 -32.45 -36.27 7.87
N ASP A 572 -32.63 -35.24 7.04
CA ASP A 572 -33.83 -35.03 6.22
C ASP A 572 -33.75 -35.74 4.86
N ALA A 573 -33.21 -36.97 4.84
CA ALA A 573 -33.40 -37.90 3.73
C ALA A 573 -34.82 -38.49 3.81
N GLY A 574 -35.82 -37.62 3.60
CA GLY A 574 -37.16 -38.06 3.25
C GLY A 574 -37.09 -38.96 2.02
N GLU A 575 -37.48 -40.21 2.21
CA GLU A 575 -37.78 -41.25 1.24
C GLU A 575 -37.27 -41.04 -0.19
N GLY A 576 -36.09 -41.63 -0.46
CA GLY A 576 -35.77 -42.17 -1.76
C GLY A 576 -35.23 -41.19 -2.80
N ARG A 577 -33.91 -40.91 -2.73
CA ARG A 577 -32.94 -40.74 -3.84
C ARG A 577 -31.77 -39.83 -3.41
N GLY A 578 -30.77 -40.39 -2.74
CA GLY A 578 -29.56 -39.62 -2.40
C GLY A 578 -28.49 -40.46 -1.72
N GLY A 579 -27.87 -41.38 -2.46
CA GLY A 579 -26.65 -42.03 -1.98
C GLY A 579 -25.47 -41.04 -1.97
N ASP A 580 -24.44 -41.34 -1.18
CA ASP A 580 -23.18 -40.60 -1.04
C ASP A 580 -22.56 -40.15 -2.40
N GLY A 581 -22.79 -40.94 -3.46
CA GLY A 581 -22.37 -40.62 -4.83
C GLY A 581 -23.06 -39.42 -5.49
N GLY A 582 -24.23 -38.97 -5.03
CA GLY A 582 -24.91 -37.78 -5.54
C GLY A 582 -24.29 -36.48 -5.05
N THR A 583 -24.02 -36.41 -3.75
CA THR A 583 -23.38 -35.25 -3.11
C THR A 583 -21.95 -35.05 -3.60
N LEU A 584 -21.20 -36.14 -3.80
CA LEU A 584 -19.86 -36.07 -4.39
C LEU A 584 -19.87 -35.44 -5.80
N ARG A 585 -20.85 -35.82 -6.65
CA ARG A 585 -21.00 -35.24 -7.99
C ARG A 585 -21.31 -33.75 -7.95
N VAL A 586 -22.18 -33.32 -7.03
CA VAL A 586 -22.48 -31.89 -6.82
C VAL A 586 -21.22 -31.15 -6.36
N ALA A 587 -20.51 -31.68 -5.36
CA ALA A 587 -19.28 -31.10 -4.84
C ALA A 587 -18.21 -30.92 -5.93
N LEU A 588 -17.99 -31.95 -6.75
CA LEU A 588 -17.07 -31.86 -7.90
C LEU A 588 -17.56 -30.85 -8.94
N ALA A 589 -18.86 -30.84 -9.29
CA ALA A 589 -19.39 -29.93 -10.29
C ALA A 589 -19.25 -28.44 -9.87
N VAL A 590 -19.58 -28.11 -8.62
CA VAL A 590 -19.42 -26.73 -8.12
C VAL A 590 -17.94 -26.37 -7.90
N GLY A 591 -17.10 -27.35 -7.53
CA GLY A 591 -15.65 -27.18 -7.46
C GLY A 591 -15.05 -26.82 -8.82
N ILE A 592 -15.34 -27.62 -9.85
CA ILE A 592 -14.93 -27.36 -11.24
C ILE A 592 -15.42 -25.99 -11.70
N ALA A 593 -16.69 -25.65 -11.45
CA ALA A 593 -17.25 -24.36 -11.83
C ALA A 593 -16.54 -23.18 -11.16
N SER A 594 -16.24 -23.29 -9.85
CA SER A 594 -15.49 -22.28 -9.10
C SER A 594 -14.06 -22.13 -9.62
N GLY A 595 -13.31 -23.23 -9.78
CA GLY A 595 -11.94 -23.21 -10.28
C GLY A 595 -11.85 -22.65 -11.71
N THR A 596 -12.82 -22.99 -12.57
CA THR A 596 -12.92 -22.45 -13.93
C THR A 596 -13.25 -20.95 -13.92
N GLY A 597 -14.19 -20.52 -13.07
CA GLY A 597 -14.55 -19.11 -12.92
C GLY A 597 -13.37 -18.27 -12.44
N PHE A 598 -12.60 -18.77 -11.47
CA PHE A 598 -11.37 -18.14 -11.00
C PHE A 598 -10.33 -18.02 -12.10
N PHE A 599 -10.00 -19.12 -12.79
CA PHE A 599 -9.05 -19.14 -13.91
C PHE A 599 -9.41 -18.13 -15.00
N VAL A 600 -10.68 -18.10 -15.43
CA VAL A 600 -11.12 -17.17 -16.48
C VAL A 600 -10.94 -15.73 -16.02
N ALA A 601 -11.29 -15.42 -14.78
CA ALA A 601 -11.15 -14.08 -14.24
C ALA A 601 -9.68 -13.67 -14.05
N GLU A 602 -8.85 -14.58 -13.55
CA GLU A 602 -7.39 -14.43 -13.45
C GLU A 602 -6.78 -14.12 -14.82
N LYS A 603 -7.12 -14.88 -15.88
CA LYS A 603 -6.62 -14.61 -17.24
C LYS A 603 -7.17 -13.32 -17.83
N VAL A 604 -8.42 -12.95 -17.57
CA VAL A 604 -8.94 -11.63 -17.98
C VAL A 604 -8.13 -10.51 -17.32
N THR A 605 -7.85 -10.61 -16.02
CA THR A 605 -7.02 -9.65 -15.31
C THR A 605 -5.60 -9.61 -15.87
N ALA A 606 -4.99 -10.77 -16.13
CA ALA A 606 -3.67 -10.86 -16.75
C ALA A 606 -3.64 -10.25 -18.16
N VAL A 607 -4.70 -10.41 -18.96
CA VAL A 607 -4.82 -9.77 -20.28
C VAL A 607 -4.98 -8.26 -20.14
N VAL A 608 -5.77 -7.77 -19.18
CA VAL A 608 -5.90 -6.32 -18.92
C VAL A 608 -4.58 -5.72 -18.46
N GLN A 609 -3.86 -6.43 -17.58
CA GLN A 609 -2.50 -6.07 -17.17
C GLN A 609 -1.56 -6.06 -18.38
N ALA A 610 -1.56 -7.10 -19.21
CA ALA A 610 -0.73 -7.17 -20.40
C ALA A 610 -1.04 -6.06 -21.42
N VAL A 611 -2.31 -5.74 -21.67
CA VAL A 611 -2.72 -4.67 -22.60
C VAL A 611 -2.36 -3.28 -22.05
N GLY A 612 -2.55 -3.05 -20.75
CA GLY A 612 -2.10 -1.83 -20.08
C GLY A 612 -0.58 -1.67 -20.08
N LEU A 613 0.16 -2.79 -20.09
CA LEU A 613 1.63 -2.83 -20.14
C LEU A 613 2.19 -2.90 -21.57
N THR A 614 1.40 -3.18 -22.60
CA THR A 614 1.91 -3.23 -24.00
C THR A 614 2.23 -1.87 -24.61
N ASP A 615 1.75 -0.77 -24.02
CA ASP A 615 2.18 0.59 -24.36
C ASP A 615 3.53 0.96 -23.70
N LEU A 616 4.01 0.16 -22.74
CA LEU A 616 5.41 0.15 -22.34
C LEU A 616 6.13 -0.78 -23.32
N PHE A 617 6.82 -0.19 -24.30
CA PHE A 617 7.59 -0.90 -25.34
C PHE A 617 8.55 -2.00 -24.82
N LEU A 618 8.82 -2.04 -23.51
CA LEU A 618 9.62 -3.02 -22.81
C LEU A 618 8.86 -4.33 -22.48
N GLY A 619 7.54 -4.29 -22.28
CA GLY A 619 6.75 -5.46 -21.89
C GLY A 619 6.68 -6.54 -22.99
N ARG A 620 6.68 -6.14 -24.27
CA ARG A 620 6.54 -7.09 -25.38
C ARG A 620 7.80 -7.93 -25.63
N ALA A 621 8.99 -7.40 -25.31
CA ALA A 621 10.25 -8.12 -25.38
C ALA A 621 10.54 -8.87 -24.07
N ALA A 622 10.24 -8.27 -22.91
CA ALA A 622 10.45 -8.89 -21.61
C ALA A 622 9.56 -10.12 -21.36
N PHE A 623 8.26 -10.09 -21.69
CA PHE A 623 7.38 -11.24 -21.41
C PHE A 623 7.61 -12.46 -22.31
N ALA A 624 8.27 -12.31 -23.45
CA ALA A 624 8.57 -13.42 -24.36
C ALA A 624 9.96 -14.03 -24.11
N ASP A 625 10.97 -13.21 -23.80
CA ASP A 625 12.35 -13.66 -23.62
C ASP A 625 12.74 -13.90 -22.15
N VAL A 626 12.20 -13.16 -21.17
CA VAL A 626 12.57 -13.30 -19.73
C VAL A 626 11.92 -14.54 -19.09
N ALA A 627 10.81 -15.04 -19.63
CA ALA A 627 10.16 -16.23 -19.10
C ALA A 627 10.80 -17.55 -19.59
N GLY A 628 11.87 -17.50 -20.40
CA GLY A 628 12.46 -18.69 -21.02
C GLY A 628 11.50 -19.43 -21.97
N LEU A 629 10.40 -18.78 -22.35
CA LEU A 629 9.32 -19.35 -23.15
C LEU A 629 9.61 -19.25 -24.66
N SER A 630 10.56 -18.41 -25.06
CA SER A 630 11.04 -18.28 -26.43
C SER A 630 11.83 -19.52 -26.86
N GLY A 631 11.13 -20.50 -27.42
CA GLY A 631 11.70 -21.77 -27.90
C GLY A 631 10.89 -23.00 -27.55
N LEU A 632 9.91 -22.87 -26.65
CA LEU A 632 9.00 -23.96 -26.34
C LEU A 632 8.05 -24.24 -27.51
N PRO A 633 7.73 -25.53 -27.79
CA PRO A 633 6.74 -25.85 -28.81
C PRO A 633 5.39 -25.22 -28.45
N PRO A 634 4.55 -24.83 -29.43
CA PRO A 634 3.24 -24.21 -29.17
C PRO A 634 2.35 -25.01 -28.21
N LEU A 635 2.52 -26.34 -28.21
CA LEU A 635 1.84 -27.24 -27.29
C LEU A 635 2.28 -27.06 -25.83
N ALA A 636 3.57 -26.84 -25.57
CA ALA A 636 4.08 -26.59 -24.22
C ALA A 636 3.64 -25.21 -23.70
N LEU A 637 3.60 -24.20 -24.57
CA LEU A 637 3.04 -22.88 -24.22
C LEU A 637 1.54 -22.98 -23.89
N ALA A 638 0.77 -23.74 -24.69
CA ALA A 638 -0.62 -24.01 -24.38
C ALA A 638 -0.77 -24.79 -23.06
N ALA A 639 0.08 -25.79 -22.81
CA ALA A 639 0.07 -26.55 -21.56
C ALA A 639 0.34 -25.67 -20.35
N LEU A 640 1.35 -24.78 -20.40
CA LEU A 640 1.66 -23.85 -19.33
C LEU A 640 0.54 -22.83 -19.11
N PHE A 641 -0.09 -22.35 -20.18
CA PHE A 641 -1.23 -21.45 -20.11
C PHE A 641 -2.43 -22.08 -19.39
N PHE A 642 -2.70 -23.37 -19.62
CA PHE A 642 -3.81 -24.10 -19.01
C PHE A 642 -3.44 -24.86 -17.71
N ALA A 643 -2.16 -24.93 -17.32
CA ALA A 643 -1.75 -25.59 -16.09
C ALA A 643 -2.41 -25.01 -14.83
N PRO A 644 -2.53 -23.67 -14.67
CA PRO A 644 -3.29 -23.07 -13.56
C PRO A 644 -4.76 -23.51 -13.51
N LEU A 645 -5.40 -23.75 -14.66
CA LEU A 645 -6.79 -24.24 -14.69
C LEU A 645 -6.90 -25.61 -14.00
N ALA A 646 -5.98 -26.53 -14.31
CA ALA A 646 -5.96 -27.86 -13.70
C ALA A 646 -5.75 -27.76 -12.18
N LEU A 647 -4.83 -26.91 -11.74
CA LEU A 647 -4.58 -26.64 -10.32
C LEU A 647 -5.81 -26.07 -9.63
N HIS A 648 -6.40 -25.01 -10.19
CA HIS A 648 -7.56 -24.36 -9.61
C HIS A 648 -8.75 -25.32 -9.52
N VAL A 649 -9.02 -26.11 -10.56
CA VAL A 649 -10.08 -27.12 -10.53
C VAL A 649 -9.82 -28.21 -9.49
N ALA A 650 -8.58 -28.68 -9.35
CA ALA A 650 -8.23 -29.71 -8.38
C ALA A 650 -8.40 -29.21 -6.94
N THR A 651 -7.82 -28.05 -6.63
CA THR A 651 -7.85 -27.42 -5.30
C THR A 651 -9.28 -27.07 -4.87
N THR A 652 -10.09 -26.46 -5.75
CA THR A 652 -11.49 -26.16 -5.45
C THR A 652 -12.36 -27.41 -5.33
N SER A 653 -12.07 -28.46 -6.09
CA SER A 653 -12.77 -29.74 -5.94
C SER A 653 -12.49 -30.38 -4.59
N VAL A 654 -11.22 -30.39 -4.14
CA VAL A 654 -10.84 -30.86 -2.80
C VAL A 654 -11.55 -30.04 -1.71
N ALA A 655 -11.47 -28.71 -1.77
CA ALA A 655 -12.12 -27.83 -0.80
C ALA A 655 -13.66 -27.99 -0.78
N SER A 656 -14.29 -28.15 -1.95
CA SER A 656 -15.73 -28.38 -2.09
C SER A 656 -16.17 -29.72 -1.48
N VAL A 657 -15.37 -30.77 -1.69
CA VAL A 657 -15.61 -32.10 -1.11
C VAL A 657 -15.39 -32.11 0.42
N GLY A 658 -14.49 -31.27 0.93
CA GLY A 658 -14.39 -31.01 2.36
C GLY A 658 -15.61 -30.26 2.90
N ALA A 659 -16.06 -29.22 2.19
CA ALA A 659 -17.22 -28.41 2.56
C ALA A 659 -18.53 -29.20 2.67
N SER A 660 -18.74 -30.19 1.80
CA SER A 660 -19.92 -31.06 1.84
C SER A 660 -19.99 -31.96 3.08
N ARG A 661 -18.85 -32.19 3.75
CA ARG A 661 -18.69 -33.01 4.96
C ARG A 661 -18.61 -32.21 6.26
N GLY A 662 -18.80 -30.89 6.20
CA GLY A 662 -18.85 -30.02 7.39
C GLY A 662 -17.60 -29.17 7.61
N ARG A 663 -17.60 -28.43 8.73
CA ARG A 663 -16.60 -27.38 9.00
C ARG A 663 -15.17 -27.91 9.18
N THR A 664 -15.00 -29.01 9.90
CA THR A 664 -13.68 -29.60 10.17
C THR A 664 -13.07 -30.18 8.89
N ALA A 665 -13.86 -30.94 8.14
CA ALA A 665 -13.45 -31.47 6.84
C ALA A 665 -13.12 -30.35 5.84
N TYR A 666 -13.89 -29.26 5.83
CA TYR A 666 -13.58 -28.07 5.03
C TYR A 666 -12.24 -27.45 5.41
N ALA A 667 -11.96 -27.26 6.70
CA ALA A 667 -10.69 -26.67 7.15
C ALA A 667 -9.49 -27.53 6.74
N VAL A 668 -9.57 -28.86 6.92
CA VAL A 668 -8.51 -29.79 6.48
C VAL A 668 -8.34 -29.76 4.97
N ALA A 669 -9.44 -29.81 4.21
CA ALA A 669 -9.39 -29.78 2.75
C ALA A 669 -8.82 -28.45 2.22
N LEU A 670 -9.15 -27.33 2.86
CA LEU A 670 -8.60 -26.01 2.56
C LEU A 670 -7.09 -25.99 2.81
N THR A 671 -6.62 -26.49 3.96
CA THR A 671 -5.18 -26.58 4.24
C THR A 671 -4.46 -27.43 3.20
N LEU A 672 -5.00 -28.61 2.84
CA LEU A 672 -4.41 -29.46 1.82
C LEU A 672 -4.39 -28.78 0.43
N ALA A 673 -5.46 -28.10 0.06
CA ALA A 673 -5.55 -27.33 -1.18
C ALA A 673 -4.49 -26.21 -1.19
N THR A 674 -4.36 -25.45 -0.10
CA THR A 674 -3.37 -24.38 0.04
C THR A 674 -1.95 -24.91 -0.07
N LEU A 675 -1.62 -26.00 0.63
CA LEU A 675 -0.28 -26.59 0.56
C LEU A 675 0.02 -27.15 -0.84
N GLY A 676 -0.96 -27.80 -1.48
CA GLY A 676 -0.82 -28.29 -2.85
C GLY A 676 -0.63 -27.16 -3.88
N HIS A 677 -1.35 -26.05 -3.69
CA HIS A 677 -1.17 -24.85 -4.50
C HIS A 677 0.19 -24.19 -4.26
N ALA A 678 0.58 -23.97 -3.01
CA ALA A 678 1.90 -23.43 -2.68
C ALA A 678 3.03 -24.31 -3.26
N ALA A 679 2.90 -25.64 -3.18
CA ALA A 679 3.87 -26.58 -3.78
C ALA A 679 3.93 -26.46 -5.31
N TYR A 680 2.79 -26.28 -5.98
CA TYR A 680 2.76 -25.98 -7.41
C TYR A 680 3.47 -24.65 -7.72
N ASN A 681 3.20 -23.60 -6.95
CA ASN A 681 3.84 -22.29 -7.15
C ASN A 681 5.35 -22.37 -6.95
N VAL A 682 5.82 -23.06 -5.90
CA VAL A 682 7.25 -23.34 -5.69
C VAL A 682 7.82 -24.10 -6.88
N GLY A 683 7.13 -25.14 -7.35
CA GLY A 683 7.56 -25.92 -8.52
C GLY A 683 7.72 -25.06 -9.77
N VAL A 684 6.76 -24.20 -10.08
CA VAL A 684 6.82 -23.27 -11.22
C VAL A 684 7.96 -22.26 -11.05
N VAL A 685 8.10 -21.67 -9.87
CA VAL A 685 9.18 -20.69 -9.58
C VAL A 685 10.56 -21.35 -9.62
N SER A 686 10.68 -22.64 -9.30
CA SER A 686 11.96 -23.36 -9.38
C SER A 686 12.34 -23.82 -10.79
N LEU A 687 11.40 -23.78 -11.75
CA LEU A 687 11.61 -24.18 -13.14
C LEU A 687 11.97 -23.00 -14.07
N GLY A 688 11.62 -21.78 -13.67
CA GLY A 688 12.05 -20.53 -14.29
C GLY A 688 13.27 -19.98 -13.57
#